data_AF-A0AA96ZXS8-F1
#
_entry.id   AF-A0AA96ZXS8-F1
#
_cell.length_a   1.000
_cell.length_b   1.000
_cell.length_c   1.000
_cell.angle_alpha   90.00
_cell.angle_beta   90.00
_cell.angle_gamma   90.00
#
_symmetry.space_group_name_H-M   'P 1'
#
loop_
_entity.id
_entity.type
_entity.pdbx_description
1 polymer ?
#
loop_
_entity_poly.entity_id
_entity_poly.type
_entity_poly.pdbx_seq_one_letter_code
_entity_poly.pdbx_strand_id
1 'polypeptide(L)'
;MGYTKVGDTTNTVFEDTGLNADTWYSYVVSAYNDKGEGAWSNTDAVTYALPNPKIEEEGFSHIKLNWPRITNSAPSGDADAYKIYRAQWEGGVYEQIGMITDPGIGNIPNYNDTYLSSDTRYYYGITALRSYIDEFGYTQYREGPMVKIDGKTLGGGASKYEVTYNKNHGYPEIEWTDPTEYETNDNVILKGITNLDFDWNRTAEGWAFKGWIKDSQTGTAISGTSFVMENADVILYAKWEEIDYTVTYYENDGTNNRDFEETTPYNVGDTVTLKAITNGDFDWNRTAEGWEFKGWAKGSPTGTVVTGPTFTMETANVDLYAKWEKIEYIVTYYENDGTHNNDFEETTKYNVGDSVTLREITNNDFDWNRTTEGWEFKGWAKGSPTGTVVTGTSFAMETANVDLYAKWKKINYTVTYYENDGTRNSEFTGSTLYQVGDTVPLKEITNGDFDWNRTAEGFKFEGWSKDSAVGTPLSGTSFTMTAGNVKLYAQWTPIYTVTFDANGGVFDGSETVSGTGIVQSFDLGKTVLTVEEIESGAVISSPSADPTWIDHGFVSWHEKENGNLKAEAWNPAAPITKDLELFAKWTEPAEKTYRVIYHANGADDESKIPIDATEYPAGAYVTVKANENGLTKGNDIFKGWNTKPAGDGTHYDENQANAFQMGTENVVLYAEWAPTYTVTYMPNGATSGTAPTDSSRYESGDSVTTKDKNMLDKTGHAFLEWNTLPDGTGTTYGENQVDAFQISNGNVILYAIWDAGGIPQTTFTVTYDENGATSGTVPVDGNSYNLADFVTTLGNTGTLTKTDFVFKGWNTLADGTGVHYDENQANAFQIYNDVILYAEWAPTYTVTYDANYADSGTVPIDGTRYEYNDAVYLQENTGNLEKANSKFIGWNTLPDGTGTSYDADISEFFLITENTRLYAEWTPVYTVTYHGNTETAGTPPTDSAEYENGESVMILDKNTLVKSGYTFKNWNTLADGSGTVYNQGATLTMPDHDVDLYAQWKKNSSGGGGNNTTPEIKEPVKSSPAESGTMQGPEPEEEPEPEPYMESAPAGYGAWAYPLLLLFLIVIAVYLYMRYRKRKAASQAKV
;
A
#
# COMPACT_ATOMS: atom_id res chain seq x y z
N MET A 1 -26.59 -42.89 10.12
CA MET A 1 -27.31 -43.62 9.06
C MET A 1 -26.32 -44.59 8.42
N GLY A 2 -26.72 -45.80 8.05
CA GLY A 2 -25.81 -46.80 7.48
C GLY A 2 -26.09 -47.01 6.00
N TYR A 3 -25.03 -47.18 5.21
CA TYR A 3 -25.14 -47.61 3.81
C TYR A 3 -25.64 -49.05 3.75
N THR A 4 -26.43 -49.37 2.72
CA THR A 4 -26.89 -50.73 2.42
C THR A 4 -26.14 -51.22 1.19
N LYS A 5 -25.62 -52.45 1.21
CA LYS A 5 -24.89 -53.01 0.07
C LYS A 5 -25.86 -53.31 -1.08
N VAL A 6 -25.70 -52.61 -2.20
CA VAL A 6 -26.55 -52.76 -3.41
C VAL A 6 -26.04 -53.82 -4.38
N GLY A 7 -24.75 -54.20 -4.31
CA GLY A 7 -24.19 -55.28 -5.11
C GLY A 7 -22.68 -55.47 -4.92
N ASP A 8 -22.12 -56.33 -5.78
CA ASP A 8 -20.69 -56.59 -5.94
C ASP A 8 -20.37 -56.60 -7.45
N THR A 9 -19.14 -56.21 -7.82
CA THR A 9 -18.68 -56.21 -9.22
C THR A 9 -17.17 -56.52 -9.27
N THR A 10 -16.75 -57.26 -10.30
CA THR A 10 -15.32 -57.47 -10.61
C THR A 10 -14.77 -56.40 -11.55
N ASN A 11 -15.63 -55.54 -12.10
CA ASN A 11 -15.28 -54.44 -12.97
C ASN A 11 -15.25 -53.13 -12.19
N THR A 12 -14.54 -52.11 -12.68
CA THR A 12 -14.48 -50.77 -12.05
C THR A 12 -15.77 -49.93 -12.24
N VAL A 13 -16.88 -50.56 -12.65
CA VAL A 13 -18.18 -49.94 -12.93
C VAL A 13 -19.29 -50.82 -12.34
N PHE A 14 -20.32 -50.17 -11.80
CA PHE A 14 -21.56 -50.77 -11.28
C PHE A 14 -22.75 -49.87 -11.65
N GLU A 15 -23.90 -50.45 -11.98
CA GLU A 15 -25.13 -49.72 -12.34
C GLU A 15 -26.25 -50.10 -11.37
N ASP A 16 -26.67 -49.15 -10.53
CA ASP A 16 -27.77 -49.31 -9.58
C ASP A 16 -29.10 -48.93 -10.26
N THR A 17 -30.11 -49.80 -10.19
CA THR A 17 -31.31 -49.71 -11.04
C THR A 17 -32.61 -49.87 -10.22
N GLY A 18 -33.68 -49.23 -10.70
CA GLY A 18 -34.96 -49.17 -9.98
C GLY A 18 -35.08 -48.04 -8.94
N LEU A 19 -34.16 -47.06 -8.98
CA LEU A 19 -34.17 -45.86 -8.15
C LEU A 19 -35.38 -44.95 -8.45
N ASN A 20 -35.82 -44.18 -7.45
CA ASN A 20 -36.83 -43.14 -7.64
C ASN A 20 -36.23 -41.96 -8.42
N ALA A 21 -37.04 -41.28 -9.23
CA ALA A 21 -36.65 -40.03 -9.90
C ALA A 21 -36.67 -38.81 -8.94
N ASP A 22 -35.94 -37.76 -9.30
CA ASP A 22 -35.77 -36.50 -8.53
C ASP A 22 -35.38 -36.74 -7.07
N THR A 23 -34.52 -37.75 -6.84
CA THR A 23 -34.13 -38.23 -5.50
C THR A 23 -32.61 -38.24 -5.37
N TRP A 24 -32.11 -37.75 -4.24
CA TRP A 24 -30.68 -37.75 -3.89
C TRP A 24 -30.27 -39.09 -3.26
N TYR A 25 -29.17 -39.66 -3.74
CA TYR A 25 -28.61 -40.92 -3.25
C TYR A 25 -27.09 -40.76 -3.00
N SER A 26 -26.63 -41.21 -1.83
CA SER A 26 -25.22 -41.22 -1.44
C SER A 26 -24.64 -42.62 -1.57
N TYR A 27 -23.57 -42.76 -2.34
CA TYR A 27 -22.92 -44.02 -2.66
C TYR A 27 -21.53 -44.13 -2.05
N VAL A 28 -21.17 -45.34 -1.62
CA VAL A 28 -19.83 -45.70 -1.15
C VAL A 28 -19.41 -47.00 -1.81
N VAL A 29 -18.13 -47.09 -2.19
CA VAL A 29 -17.54 -48.29 -2.80
C VAL A 29 -16.27 -48.66 -2.03
N SER A 30 -16.10 -49.95 -1.73
CA SER A 30 -14.86 -50.53 -1.21
C SER A 30 -14.32 -51.57 -2.18
N ALA A 31 -13.01 -51.55 -2.41
CA ALA A 31 -12.30 -52.66 -3.06
C ALA A 31 -11.89 -53.68 -2.00
N TYR A 32 -12.12 -54.97 -2.27
CA TYR A 32 -11.78 -56.05 -1.35
C TYR A 32 -11.03 -57.19 -2.04
N ASN A 33 -10.33 -57.99 -1.23
CA ASN A 33 -9.71 -59.25 -1.65
C ASN A 33 -9.69 -60.23 -0.46
N ASP A 34 -9.07 -61.39 -0.64
CA ASP A 34 -8.98 -62.48 0.35
C ASP A 34 -8.36 -62.08 1.72
N LYS A 35 -7.82 -60.86 1.85
CA LYS A 35 -7.26 -60.30 3.10
C LYS A 35 -8.17 -59.25 3.77
N GLY A 36 -9.27 -58.83 3.14
CA GLY A 36 -10.27 -57.91 3.71
C GLY A 36 -10.82 -56.86 2.74
N GLU A 37 -11.81 -56.10 3.21
CA GLU A 37 -12.30 -54.86 2.58
C GLU A 37 -11.35 -53.69 2.86
N GLY A 38 -11.17 -52.83 1.85
CA GLY A 38 -10.44 -51.57 1.97
C GLY A 38 -11.30 -50.43 2.53
N ALA A 39 -10.71 -49.22 2.54
CA ALA A 39 -11.42 -48.00 2.91
C ALA A 39 -12.57 -47.70 1.94
N TRP A 40 -13.68 -47.19 2.47
CA TRP A 40 -14.84 -46.78 1.69
C TRP A 40 -14.59 -45.43 1.02
N SER A 41 -14.79 -45.35 -0.29
CA SER A 41 -14.97 -44.08 -1.02
C SER A 41 -16.33 -43.45 -0.70
N ASN A 42 -16.55 -42.19 -1.09
CA ASN A 42 -17.85 -41.54 -1.03
C ASN A 42 -18.12 -40.69 -2.27
N THR A 43 -19.34 -40.75 -2.79
CA THR A 43 -19.84 -39.89 -3.86
C THR A 43 -21.36 -39.71 -3.73
N ASP A 44 -21.90 -38.63 -4.28
CA ASP A 44 -23.32 -38.29 -4.23
C ASP A 44 -23.88 -38.16 -5.65
N ALA A 45 -25.11 -38.61 -5.87
CA ALA A 45 -25.80 -38.58 -7.15
C ALA A 45 -27.28 -38.20 -7.02
N VAL A 46 -27.83 -37.61 -8.08
CA VAL A 46 -29.27 -37.28 -8.20
C VAL A 46 -29.82 -37.92 -9.46
N THR A 47 -30.98 -38.54 -9.34
CA THR A 47 -31.76 -39.07 -10.47
C THR A 47 -32.57 -37.95 -11.13
N TYR A 48 -32.30 -37.62 -12.39
CA TYR A 48 -33.01 -36.53 -13.08
C TYR A 48 -34.36 -36.97 -13.66
N ALA A 49 -35.39 -36.13 -13.56
CA ALA A 49 -36.70 -36.34 -14.15
C ALA A 49 -36.86 -35.58 -15.49
N LEU A 50 -37.46 -36.23 -16.49
CA LEU A 50 -37.89 -35.59 -17.75
C LEU A 50 -39.16 -34.75 -17.50
N PRO A 51 -39.25 -33.50 -18.00
CA PRO A 51 -40.49 -32.72 -17.91
C PRO A 51 -41.63 -33.37 -18.72
N ASN A 52 -42.85 -33.41 -18.16
CA ASN A 52 -44.00 -34.01 -18.83
C ASN A 52 -44.27 -33.40 -20.22
N PRO A 53 -44.40 -34.21 -21.28
CA PRO A 53 -44.79 -33.73 -22.61
C PRO A 53 -46.23 -33.20 -22.62
N LYS A 54 -46.57 -32.42 -23.66
CA LYS A 54 -47.86 -31.74 -23.81
C LYS A 54 -48.45 -32.02 -25.19
N ILE A 55 -49.79 -32.01 -25.27
CA ILE A 55 -50.52 -31.99 -26.54
C ILE A 55 -50.57 -30.54 -27.04
N GLU A 56 -50.17 -30.33 -28.29
CA GLU A 56 -50.15 -29.03 -28.97
C GLU A 56 -51.40 -28.83 -29.86
N GLU A 57 -51.80 -29.86 -30.60
CA GLU A 57 -52.89 -29.83 -31.59
C GLU A 57 -53.57 -31.20 -31.68
N GLU A 58 -54.84 -31.25 -32.11
CA GLU A 58 -55.59 -32.49 -32.33
C GLU A 58 -56.58 -32.36 -33.50
N GLY A 59 -56.83 -33.48 -34.20
CA GLY A 59 -57.81 -33.57 -35.27
C GLY A 59 -58.33 -35.00 -35.44
N PHE A 60 -59.34 -35.18 -36.28
CA PHE A 60 -60.09 -36.44 -36.45
C PHE A 60 -59.24 -37.72 -36.60
N SER A 61 -58.03 -37.60 -37.14
CA SER A 61 -57.07 -38.70 -37.27
C SER A 61 -55.62 -38.33 -36.93
N HIS A 62 -55.39 -37.30 -36.10
CA HIS A 62 -54.03 -36.93 -35.66
C HIS A 62 -53.95 -36.24 -34.29
N ILE A 63 -52.79 -36.36 -33.63
CA ILE A 63 -52.42 -35.64 -32.40
C ILE A 63 -50.98 -35.14 -32.52
N LYS A 64 -50.78 -33.84 -32.29
CA LYS A 64 -49.45 -33.23 -32.20
C LYS A 64 -49.01 -33.08 -30.74
N LEU A 65 -47.78 -33.49 -30.44
CA LEU A 65 -47.14 -33.43 -29.13
C LEU A 65 -45.92 -32.51 -29.16
N ASN A 66 -45.60 -31.85 -28.05
CA ASN A 66 -44.31 -31.17 -27.85
C ASN A 66 -43.77 -31.32 -26.41
N TRP A 67 -42.46 -31.14 -26.24
CA TRP A 67 -41.78 -31.23 -24.93
C TRP A 67 -40.50 -30.39 -24.90
N PRO A 68 -40.02 -29.98 -23.70
CA PRO A 68 -38.72 -29.31 -23.56
C PRO A 68 -37.57 -30.24 -23.97
N ARG A 69 -36.56 -29.69 -24.66
CA ARG A 69 -35.29 -30.38 -24.91
C ARG A 69 -34.49 -30.51 -23.60
N ILE A 70 -33.76 -31.61 -23.42
CA ILE A 70 -32.73 -31.70 -22.38
C ILE A 70 -31.53 -30.86 -22.86
N THR A 71 -31.26 -29.76 -22.16
CA THR A 71 -30.10 -28.87 -22.40
C THR A 71 -29.23 -28.86 -21.16
N ASN A 72 -27.97 -29.25 -21.31
CA ASN A 72 -27.20 -29.77 -20.19
C ASN A 72 -26.60 -28.73 -19.22
N SER A 73 -26.61 -29.04 -17.92
CA SER A 73 -25.81 -28.39 -16.86
C SER A 73 -25.21 -29.41 -15.88
N ALA A 74 -25.22 -30.69 -16.26
CA ALA A 74 -24.78 -31.86 -15.49
C ALA A 74 -23.74 -32.68 -16.31
N PRO A 75 -23.23 -33.82 -15.83
CA PRO A 75 -22.24 -34.62 -16.59
C PRO A 75 -22.79 -35.40 -17.80
N SER A 76 -24.12 -35.40 -18.03
CA SER A 76 -24.80 -36.43 -18.82
C SER A 76 -25.10 -36.09 -20.29
N GLY A 77 -24.60 -34.97 -20.82
CA GLY A 77 -24.83 -34.55 -22.20
C GLY A 77 -26.26 -34.10 -22.51
N ASP A 78 -26.48 -33.70 -23.77
CA ASP A 78 -27.83 -33.50 -24.32
C ASP A 78 -28.40 -34.85 -24.82
N ALA A 79 -29.70 -34.88 -25.15
CA ALA A 79 -30.33 -36.05 -25.79
C ALA A 79 -30.18 -36.01 -27.33
N ASP A 80 -29.72 -37.12 -27.91
CA ASP A 80 -29.44 -37.24 -29.36
C ASP A 80 -30.71 -37.55 -30.17
N ALA A 81 -31.64 -38.29 -29.54
CA ALA A 81 -32.91 -38.64 -30.15
C ALA A 81 -34.02 -38.82 -29.08
N TYR A 82 -35.27 -38.90 -29.54
CA TYR A 82 -36.43 -39.22 -28.71
C TYR A 82 -37.26 -40.30 -29.37
N LYS A 83 -37.71 -41.31 -28.62
CA LYS A 83 -38.75 -42.26 -29.08
C LYS A 83 -40.10 -41.87 -28.50
N ILE A 84 -41.12 -41.92 -29.36
CA ILE A 84 -42.51 -41.62 -29.03
C ILE A 84 -43.29 -42.93 -29.08
N TYR A 85 -44.05 -43.21 -28.03
CA TYR A 85 -44.84 -44.42 -27.85
C TYR A 85 -46.30 -44.07 -27.58
N ARG A 86 -47.21 -44.99 -27.88
CA ARG A 86 -48.65 -44.81 -27.75
C ARG A 86 -49.31 -46.04 -27.13
N ALA A 87 -50.29 -45.80 -26.26
CA ALA A 87 -51.22 -46.81 -25.74
C ALA A 87 -52.68 -46.38 -25.98
N GLN A 88 -53.60 -47.33 -26.07
CA GLN A 88 -55.04 -47.06 -26.27
C GLN A 88 -55.84 -46.97 -24.94
N TRP A 89 -55.20 -47.28 -23.81
CA TRP A 89 -55.78 -47.13 -22.48
C TRP A 89 -54.70 -46.87 -21.43
N GLU A 90 -55.13 -46.35 -20.28
CA GLU A 90 -54.28 -46.01 -19.14
C GLU A 90 -53.58 -47.24 -18.58
N GLY A 91 -52.25 -47.17 -18.41
CA GLY A 91 -51.45 -48.32 -17.98
C GLY A 91 -51.35 -49.47 -19.00
N GLY A 92 -51.83 -49.29 -20.24
CA GLY A 92 -51.67 -50.27 -21.32
C GLY A 92 -50.22 -50.44 -21.80
N VAL A 93 -50.03 -51.36 -22.74
CA VAL A 93 -48.74 -51.50 -23.44
C VAL A 93 -48.52 -50.28 -24.34
N TYR A 94 -47.34 -49.67 -24.22
CA TYR A 94 -46.93 -48.52 -25.01
C TYR A 94 -46.10 -48.98 -26.22
N GLU A 95 -46.68 -48.93 -27.41
CA GLU A 95 -46.02 -49.32 -28.66
C GLU A 95 -45.23 -48.12 -29.23
N GLN A 96 -44.01 -48.34 -29.71
CA GLN A 96 -43.21 -47.27 -30.35
C GLN A 96 -43.86 -46.89 -31.70
N ILE A 97 -44.28 -45.63 -31.84
CA ILE A 97 -44.93 -45.10 -33.05
C ILE A 97 -44.01 -44.18 -33.87
N GLY A 98 -42.98 -43.61 -33.25
CA GLY A 98 -42.10 -42.66 -33.90
C GLY A 98 -40.77 -42.50 -33.19
N MET A 99 -39.81 -41.90 -33.89
CA MET A 99 -38.51 -41.52 -33.37
C MET A 99 -38.07 -40.22 -34.05
N ILE A 100 -37.57 -39.27 -33.26
CA ILE A 100 -36.96 -38.03 -33.73
C ILE A 100 -35.46 -38.15 -33.47
N THR A 101 -34.66 -38.16 -34.53
CA THR A 101 -33.19 -38.11 -34.50
C THR A 101 -32.71 -36.70 -34.81
N ASP A 102 -31.77 -36.17 -34.02
CA ASP A 102 -31.26 -34.79 -34.09
C ASP A 102 -32.37 -33.71 -34.14
N PRO A 103 -32.85 -33.23 -32.97
CA PRO A 103 -33.86 -32.17 -32.92
C PRO A 103 -33.34 -30.78 -33.32
N GLY A 104 -32.03 -30.60 -33.54
CA GLY A 104 -31.39 -29.32 -33.82
C GLY A 104 -31.27 -28.39 -32.60
N ILE A 105 -30.20 -27.59 -32.57
CA ILE A 105 -29.93 -26.66 -31.47
C ILE A 105 -30.88 -25.45 -31.55
N GLY A 106 -31.78 -25.32 -30.57
CA GLY A 106 -32.66 -24.16 -30.39
C GLY A 106 -34.16 -24.41 -30.68
N ASN A 107 -34.53 -25.55 -31.25
CA ASN A 107 -35.93 -25.91 -31.51
C ASN A 107 -36.58 -26.60 -30.30
N ILE A 108 -37.91 -26.54 -30.23
CA ILE A 108 -38.72 -27.36 -29.31
C ILE A 108 -39.08 -28.69 -30.03
N PRO A 109 -38.64 -29.86 -29.53
CA PRO A 109 -39.06 -31.15 -30.04
C PRO A 109 -40.59 -31.29 -30.11
N ASN A 110 -41.09 -31.71 -31.28
CA ASN A 110 -42.51 -31.97 -31.50
C ASN A 110 -42.71 -33.12 -32.49
N TYR A 111 -43.82 -33.85 -32.34
CA TYR A 111 -44.18 -35.02 -33.15
C TYR A 111 -45.66 -34.96 -33.51
N ASN A 112 -46.03 -35.35 -34.75
CA ASN A 112 -47.42 -35.42 -35.19
C ASN A 112 -47.80 -36.87 -35.51
N ASP A 113 -48.52 -37.51 -34.60
CA ASP A 113 -49.05 -38.85 -34.76
C ASP A 113 -50.29 -38.81 -35.67
N THR A 114 -50.32 -39.60 -36.74
CA THR A 114 -51.32 -39.51 -37.82
C THR A 114 -51.93 -40.87 -38.15
N TYR A 115 -53.01 -40.87 -38.93
CA TYR A 115 -53.83 -42.07 -39.23
C TYR A 115 -54.49 -42.70 -38.00
N LEU A 116 -54.72 -41.90 -36.96
CA LEU A 116 -55.37 -42.32 -35.72
C LEU A 116 -56.85 -42.63 -35.92
N SER A 117 -57.35 -43.63 -35.19
CA SER A 117 -58.78 -43.92 -35.09
C SER A 117 -59.44 -42.90 -34.15
N SER A 118 -59.80 -41.74 -34.68
CA SER A 118 -61.18 -41.25 -34.65
C SER A 118 -62.12 -41.92 -33.61
N ASP A 119 -62.67 -41.18 -32.64
CA ASP A 119 -63.44 -41.66 -31.45
C ASP A 119 -62.65 -42.50 -30.41
N THR A 120 -61.37 -42.82 -30.64
CA THR A 120 -60.51 -43.54 -29.66
C THR A 120 -59.76 -42.57 -28.75
N ARG A 121 -59.45 -43.02 -27.52
CA ARG A 121 -58.54 -42.32 -26.59
C ARG A 121 -57.11 -42.83 -26.76
N TYR A 122 -56.15 -41.92 -26.86
CA TYR A 122 -54.73 -42.24 -26.95
C TYR A 122 -53.93 -41.62 -25.81
N TYR A 123 -53.10 -42.44 -25.19
CA TYR A 123 -52.14 -42.12 -24.14
C TYR A 123 -50.75 -42.17 -24.75
N TYR A 124 -49.84 -41.28 -24.34
CA TYR A 124 -48.53 -41.14 -24.97
C TYR A 124 -47.39 -41.28 -23.97
N GLY A 125 -46.31 -41.92 -24.39
CA GLY A 125 -45.08 -42.10 -23.62
C GLY A 125 -43.90 -41.61 -24.44
N ILE A 126 -42.93 -40.95 -23.81
CA ILE A 126 -41.72 -40.48 -24.47
C ILE A 126 -40.51 -40.89 -23.63
N THR A 127 -39.46 -41.39 -24.29
CA THR A 127 -38.14 -41.51 -23.69
C THR A 127 -37.09 -40.75 -24.51
N ALA A 128 -36.10 -40.20 -23.81
CA ALA A 128 -34.88 -39.72 -24.43
C ALA A 128 -33.98 -40.92 -24.75
N LEU A 129 -33.44 -40.93 -25.96
CA LEU A 129 -32.34 -41.80 -26.36
C LEU A 129 -31.03 -41.02 -26.22
N ARG A 130 -30.01 -41.68 -25.67
CA ARG A 130 -28.63 -41.23 -25.77
C ARG A 130 -27.80 -42.27 -26.49
N SER A 131 -27.07 -41.83 -27.50
CA SER A 131 -26.11 -42.63 -28.23
C SER A 131 -24.92 -43.02 -27.33
N TYR A 132 -24.43 -44.23 -27.51
CA TYR A 132 -23.15 -44.67 -26.98
C TYR A 132 -22.54 -45.67 -27.97
N ILE A 133 -21.22 -45.75 -27.99
CA ILE A 133 -20.52 -46.76 -28.79
C ILE A 133 -20.34 -47.99 -27.89
N ASP A 134 -20.73 -49.17 -28.38
CA ASP A 134 -20.51 -50.43 -27.66
C ASP A 134 -19.09 -50.99 -27.85
N GLU A 135 -18.79 -52.10 -27.18
CA GLU A 135 -17.46 -52.75 -27.23
C GLU A 135 -17.10 -53.32 -28.62
N PHE A 136 -18.04 -53.30 -29.57
CA PHE A 136 -17.86 -53.72 -30.96
C PHE A 136 -17.87 -52.53 -31.94
N GLY A 137 -17.82 -51.29 -31.43
CA GLY A 137 -17.73 -50.08 -32.24
C GLY A 137 -19.05 -49.58 -32.84
N TYR A 138 -20.19 -50.21 -32.54
CA TYR A 138 -21.49 -49.80 -33.10
C TYR A 138 -22.13 -48.70 -32.25
N THR A 139 -22.77 -47.74 -32.93
CA THR A 139 -23.57 -46.70 -32.26
C THR A 139 -24.90 -47.28 -31.81
N GLN A 140 -24.94 -47.75 -30.57
CA GLN A 140 -26.14 -48.15 -29.86
C GLN A 140 -26.83 -46.93 -29.24
N TYR A 141 -28.07 -47.10 -28.80
CA TYR A 141 -28.79 -46.08 -28.03
C TYR A 141 -29.33 -46.67 -26.73
N ARG A 142 -29.08 -46.02 -25.60
CA ARG A 142 -29.74 -46.31 -24.31
C ARG A 142 -31.03 -45.51 -24.21
N GLU A 143 -32.12 -46.19 -23.87
CA GLU A 143 -33.41 -45.58 -23.52
C GLU A 143 -33.38 -45.12 -22.06
N GLY A 144 -33.77 -43.87 -21.80
CA GLY A 144 -34.03 -43.37 -20.45
C GLY A 144 -35.38 -43.86 -19.89
N PRO A 145 -35.77 -43.40 -18.69
CA PRO A 145 -37.10 -43.66 -18.14
C PRO A 145 -38.19 -43.01 -18.98
N MET A 146 -39.21 -43.78 -19.38
CA MET A 146 -40.35 -43.28 -20.15
C MET A 146 -41.29 -42.43 -19.29
N VAL A 147 -41.47 -41.15 -19.66
CA VAL A 147 -42.48 -40.26 -19.08
C VAL A 147 -43.79 -40.36 -19.87
N LYS A 148 -44.93 -40.38 -19.17
CA LYS A 148 -46.26 -40.66 -19.72
C LYS A 148 -47.17 -39.44 -19.64
N ILE A 149 -48.13 -39.36 -20.56
CA ILE A 149 -49.20 -38.34 -20.63
C ILE A 149 -50.56 -39.03 -20.51
N ASP A 150 -51.45 -38.47 -19.68
CA ASP A 150 -52.83 -38.90 -19.59
C ASP A 150 -53.60 -38.66 -20.90
N GLY A 151 -54.41 -39.64 -21.29
CA GLY A 151 -54.87 -39.77 -22.67
C GLY A 151 -56.10 -38.93 -23.05
N LYS A 152 -56.14 -38.51 -24.31
CA LYS A 152 -57.17 -37.64 -24.89
C LYS A 152 -57.91 -38.33 -26.05
N THR A 153 -59.18 -37.97 -26.27
CA THR A 153 -60.11 -38.68 -27.18
C THR A 153 -60.36 -37.89 -28.47
N LEU A 154 -60.21 -38.54 -29.63
CA LEU A 154 -60.46 -37.98 -30.98
C LEU A 154 -61.92 -38.16 -31.45
N GLY A 155 -62.26 -37.83 -32.71
CA GLY A 155 -63.62 -37.94 -33.31
C GLY A 155 -63.70 -38.76 -34.63
N GLY A 156 -64.76 -39.58 -34.86
CA GLY A 156 -64.87 -40.82 -35.70
C GLY A 156 -64.90 -40.90 -37.27
N GLY A 157 -64.41 -42.04 -37.87
CA GLY A 157 -64.88 -42.68 -39.17
C GLY A 157 -64.06 -43.74 -40.05
N ALA A 158 -64.25 -45.09 -39.92
CA ALA A 158 -64.17 -46.28 -40.91
C ALA A 158 -62.80 -46.86 -41.54
N SER A 159 -62.60 -47.98 -42.35
CA SER A 159 -63.04 -49.45 -42.59
C SER A 159 -62.29 -50.10 -43.86
N LYS A 160 -62.27 -51.37 -44.42
CA LYS A 160 -62.34 -52.90 -44.19
C LYS A 160 -62.17 -53.68 -45.61
N TYR A 161 -61.99 -55.01 -45.97
CA TYR A 161 -61.76 -56.43 -45.42
C TYR A 161 -61.17 -57.55 -46.44
N GLU A 162 -61.54 -58.87 -46.47
CA GLU A 162 -60.66 -60.11 -46.72
C GLU A 162 -61.13 -61.40 -47.61
N VAL A 163 -60.75 -62.72 -47.36
CA VAL A 163 -60.66 -63.95 -48.32
C VAL A 163 -60.97 -65.46 -47.79
N THR A 164 -61.06 -66.61 -48.59
CA THR A 164 -61.33 -68.10 -48.21
C THR A 164 -61.05 -69.28 -49.29
N TYR A 165 -60.95 -70.64 -49.00
CA TYR A 165 -60.71 -71.83 -49.98
C TYR A 165 -61.06 -73.38 -49.59
N ASN A 166 -60.78 -74.44 -50.45
CA ASN A 166 -60.59 -75.98 -50.30
C ASN A 166 -61.68 -77.04 -50.86
N LYS A 167 -61.67 -78.43 -51.06
CA LYS A 167 -60.83 -79.72 -50.86
C LYS A 167 -61.38 -81.08 -51.58
N ASN A 168 -60.61 -82.24 -51.71
CA ASN A 168 -60.96 -83.77 -51.77
C ASN A 168 -60.62 -84.66 -53.07
N HIS A 169 -60.59 -86.04 -53.27
CA HIS A 169 -60.37 -87.42 -52.58
C HIS A 169 -60.40 -88.70 -53.57
N GLY A 170 -59.93 -89.97 -53.25
CA GLY A 170 -60.08 -91.28 -54.07
C GLY A 170 -59.40 -92.67 -53.61
N TYR A 171 -59.68 -93.89 -54.22
CA TYR A 171 -59.08 -95.32 -54.09
C TYR A 171 -59.82 -96.43 -55.01
N PRO A 172 -59.65 -97.83 -55.13
CA PRO A 172 -58.84 -98.99 -54.53
C PRO A 172 -58.25 -100.15 -55.52
N GLU A 173 -58.16 -101.50 -55.20
CA GLU A 173 -57.21 -102.56 -55.77
C GLU A 173 -57.56 -104.13 -55.82
N ILE A 174 -56.95 -104.96 -56.74
CA ILE A 174 -56.62 -106.46 -56.72
C ILE A 174 -55.41 -106.80 -57.68
N GLU A 175 -54.51 -107.76 -57.34
CA GLU A 175 -53.36 -108.26 -58.16
C GLU A 175 -53.52 -109.67 -58.82
N TRP A 176 -52.67 -110.00 -59.82
CA TRP A 176 -52.15 -111.36 -60.14
C TRP A 176 -50.72 -111.31 -60.76
N THR A 177 -49.99 -112.42 -60.71
CA THR A 177 -48.52 -112.50 -60.83
C THR A 177 -47.93 -112.55 -62.26
N ASP A 178 -46.73 -111.96 -62.38
CA ASP A 178 -45.69 -112.09 -63.42
C ASP A 178 -45.65 -113.44 -64.18
N PRO A 179 -45.55 -113.40 -65.53
CA PRO A 179 -44.35 -113.96 -66.16
C PRO A 179 -43.79 -113.14 -67.35
N THR A 180 -42.54 -112.69 -67.19
CA THR A 180 -41.40 -112.69 -68.14
C THR A 180 -41.65 -112.74 -69.65
N GLU A 181 -40.99 -111.83 -70.37
CA GLU A 181 -40.65 -111.80 -71.81
C GLU A 181 -41.03 -113.01 -72.69
N TYR A 182 -41.61 -112.77 -73.87
CA TYR A 182 -41.11 -113.37 -75.14
C TYR A 182 -41.55 -112.58 -76.38
N GLU A 183 -40.83 -112.77 -77.49
CA GLU A 183 -40.89 -111.97 -78.72
C GLU A 183 -42.11 -112.22 -79.62
N THR A 184 -42.37 -111.26 -80.52
CA THR A 184 -43.42 -111.30 -81.55
C THR A 184 -43.15 -112.33 -82.66
N ASN A 185 -43.99 -113.37 -82.80
CA ASN A 185 -44.21 -114.07 -84.09
C ASN A 185 -45.47 -114.97 -84.13
N ASP A 186 -46.60 -114.49 -83.60
CA ASP A 186 -47.88 -115.26 -83.58
C ASP A 186 -48.57 -115.36 -84.95
N ASN A 187 -48.18 -116.36 -85.76
CA ASN A 187 -49.01 -116.84 -86.86
C ASN A 187 -49.87 -118.02 -86.38
N VAL A 188 -51.17 -117.79 -86.18
CA VAL A 188 -52.09 -118.80 -85.64
C VAL A 188 -52.52 -119.79 -86.72
N ILE A 189 -52.27 -121.09 -86.50
CA ILE A 189 -52.74 -122.18 -87.36
C ILE A 189 -53.77 -123.02 -86.58
N LEU A 190 -55.03 -122.98 -87.01
CA LEU A 190 -56.16 -123.64 -86.32
C LEU A 190 -56.50 -124.99 -86.97
N LYS A 191 -56.70 -126.03 -86.15
CA LYS A 191 -57.22 -127.33 -86.61
C LYS A 191 -58.43 -127.80 -85.81
N GLY A 192 -59.55 -128.02 -86.52
CA GLY A 192 -60.56 -129.01 -86.13
C GLY A 192 -61.70 -128.57 -85.21
N ILE A 193 -61.83 -127.28 -84.85
CA ILE A 193 -63.00 -126.76 -84.11
C ILE A 193 -63.59 -125.57 -84.88
N THR A 194 -64.91 -125.58 -85.08
CA THR A 194 -65.60 -124.77 -86.08
C THR A 194 -66.28 -123.50 -85.53
N ASN A 195 -65.71 -122.90 -84.48
CA ASN A 195 -65.90 -121.49 -84.13
C ASN A 195 -64.90 -121.08 -83.04
N LEU A 196 -64.19 -119.98 -83.29
CA LEU A 196 -63.36 -119.22 -82.35
C LEU A 196 -63.53 -117.75 -82.74
N ASP A 197 -63.69 -116.86 -81.75
CA ASP A 197 -63.76 -115.41 -81.97
C ASP A 197 -62.49 -114.78 -81.40
N PHE A 198 -61.93 -113.78 -82.09
CA PHE A 198 -60.59 -113.24 -81.83
C PHE A 198 -60.65 -111.76 -81.44
N ASP A 199 -59.70 -111.29 -80.62
CA ASP A 199 -59.50 -109.85 -80.43
C ASP A 199 -58.82 -109.25 -81.66
N TRP A 200 -59.37 -108.15 -82.15
CA TRP A 200 -58.95 -107.47 -83.37
C TRP A 200 -57.99 -106.29 -83.11
N ASN A 201 -57.80 -105.88 -81.86
CA ASN A 201 -56.97 -104.72 -81.50
C ASN A 201 -55.55 -105.14 -81.10
N ARG A 202 -54.57 -104.93 -81.98
CA ARG A 202 -53.14 -104.88 -81.62
C ARG A 202 -52.61 -103.45 -81.78
N THR A 203 -51.59 -103.11 -80.99
CA THR A 203 -50.86 -101.84 -81.02
C THR A 203 -49.35 -102.11 -81.04
N ALA A 204 -48.55 -101.17 -81.55
CA ALA A 204 -47.09 -101.21 -81.57
C ALA A 204 -46.56 -99.80 -81.24
N GLU A 205 -45.41 -99.71 -80.60
CA GLU A 205 -44.86 -98.41 -80.18
C GLU A 205 -44.38 -97.59 -81.38
N GLY A 206 -44.67 -96.29 -81.39
CA GLY A 206 -44.37 -95.38 -82.51
C GLY A 206 -45.25 -95.55 -83.76
N TRP A 207 -46.03 -96.62 -83.88
CA TRP A 207 -46.77 -96.97 -85.10
C TRP A 207 -48.27 -97.25 -84.85
N ALA A 208 -49.16 -96.55 -85.54
CA ALA A 208 -50.60 -96.73 -85.45
C ALA A 208 -51.10 -97.92 -86.29
N PHE A 209 -51.86 -98.84 -85.68
CA PHE A 209 -52.45 -100.00 -86.37
C PHE A 209 -53.57 -99.59 -87.34
N LYS A 210 -53.66 -100.28 -88.49
CA LYS A 210 -54.64 -100.01 -89.56
C LYS A 210 -55.43 -101.25 -90.01
N GLY A 211 -55.34 -102.37 -89.30
CA GLY A 211 -56.12 -103.59 -89.55
C GLY A 211 -55.35 -104.72 -90.26
N TRP A 212 -56.05 -105.83 -90.53
CA TRP A 212 -55.51 -107.06 -91.11
C TRP A 212 -55.86 -107.23 -92.60
N ILE A 213 -54.98 -107.84 -93.40
CA ILE A 213 -55.13 -108.07 -94.85
C ILE A 213 -54.84 -109.54 -95.23
N LYS A 214 -55.44 -110.03 -96.33
CA LYS A 214 -55.35 -111.42 -96.81
C LYS A 214 -54.17 -111.71 -97.74
N ASP A 215 -53.68 -110.70 -98.46
CA ASP A 215 -52.59 -110.81 -99.43
C ASP A 215 -51.60 -109.66 -99.28
N SER A 216 -50.39 -109.83 -99.82
CA SER A 216 -49.18 -109.10 -99.41
C SER A 216 -49.23 -107.57 -99.51
N GLN A 217 -49.24 -106.92 -98.33
CA GLN A 217 -48.99 -105.51 -98.01
C GLN A 217 -49.78 -104.39 -98.73
N THR A 218 -50.46 -104.69 -99.84
CA THR A 218 -51.11 -103.72 -100.72
C THR A 218 -52.63 -103.88 -100.82
N GLY A 219 -53.18 -104.95 -100.24
CA GLY A 219 -54.62 -105.18 -100.14
C GLY A 219 -55.34 -104.22 -99.16
N THR A 220 -56.66 -104.13 -99.30
CA THR A 220 -57.51 -103.36 -98.38
C THR A 220 -57.76 -104.13 -97.07
N ALA A 221 -57.80 -103.42 -95.94
CA ALA A 221 -58.05 -104.02 -94.63
C ALA A 221 -59.43 -104.71 -94.56
N ILE A 222 -59.46 -105.88 -93.93
CA ILE A 222 -60.65 -106.70 -93.72
C ILE A 222 -61.45 -106.08 -92.57
N SER A 223 -62.73 -105.79 -92.82
CA SER A 223 -63.64 -105.16 -91.86
C SER A 223 -64.79 -106.08 -91.49
N GLY A 224 -64.85 -106.47 -90.22
CA GLY A 224 -65.88 -107.35 -89.65
C GLY A 224 -65.35 -108.05 -88.40
N THR A 225 -66.22 -108.38 -87.45
CA THR A 225 -65.81 -108.97 -86.17
C THR A 225 -65.50 -110.47 -86.25
N SER A 226 -66.01 -111.18 -87.27
CA SER A 226 -65.80 -112.61 -87.42
C SER A 226 -65.41 -113.00 -88.85
N PHE A 227 -64.52 -113.97 -88.98
CA PHE A 227 -64.07 -114.51 -90.26
C PHE A 227 -64.41 -116.01 -90.35
N VAL A 228 -65.21 -116.38 -91.35
CA VAL A 228 -65.59 -117.78 -91.61
C VAL A 228 -64.52 -118.46 -92.46
N MET A 229 -63.96 -119.54 -91.93
CA MET A 229 -63.05 -120.43 -92.66
C MET A 229 -63.82 -121.29 -93.67
N GLU A 230 -63.31 -121.38 -94.90
CA GLU A 230 -63.70 -122.43 -95.84
C GLU A 230 -62.77 -123.65 -95.69
N ASN A 231 -62.89 -124.69 -96.52
CA ASN A 231 -62.24 -126.00 -96.36
C ASN A 231 -60.70 -126.03 -96.63
N ALA A 232 -59.98 -124.93 -96.40
CA ALA A 232 -58.52 -124.84 -96.49
C ALA A 232 -57.98 -123.76 -95.53
N ASP A 233 -56.72 -123.91 -95.12
CA ASP A 233 -56.04 -123.00 -94.18
C ASP A 233 -55.80 -121.60 -94.81
N VAL A 234 -55.89 -120.53 -94.01
CA VAL A 234 -55.76 -119.12 -94.45
C VAL A 234 -54.81 -118.37 -93.51
N ILE A 235 -54.00 -117.45 -94.05
CA ILE A 235 -53.06 -116.60 -93.31
C ILE A 235 -53.47 -115.12 -93.48
N LEU A 236 -53.20 -114.28 -92.47
CA LEU A 236 -53.48 -112.84 -92.45
C LEU A 236 -52.24 -112.03 -92.03
N TYR A 237 -52.13 -110.78 -92.49
CA TYR A 237 -51.02 -109.86 -92.19
C TYR A 237 -51.50 -108.53 -91.60
N ALA A 238 -50.70 -107.88 -90.75
CA ALA A 238 -51.00 -106.60 -90.09
C ALA A 238 -50.46 -105.38 -90.88
N LYS A 239 -51.10 -104.20 -90.75
CA LYS A 239 -50.66 -102.92 -91.36
C LYS A 239 -50.53 -101.78 -90.35
N TRP A 240 -49.54 -100.90 -90.56
CA TRP A 240 -49.06 -99.86 -89.62
C TRP A 240 -48.70 -98.54 -90.33
N GLU A 241 -48.53 -97.43 -89.58
CA GLU A 241 -48.14 -96.07 -90.03
C GLU A 241 -47.48 -95.27 -88.88
N GLU A 242 -46.45 -94.46 -89.13
CA GLU A 242 -45.61 -93.76 -88.11
C GLU A 242 -46.24 -92.49 -87.49
N ILE A 243 -45.58 -91.94 -86.45
CA ILE A 243 -45.99 -90.74 -85.68
C ILE A 243 -44.78 -89.81 -85.44
N ASP A 244 -44.99 -88.50 -85.55
CA ASP A 244 -43.99 -87.42 -85.32
C ASP A 244 -44.10 -86.81 -83.91
N TYR A 245 -42.98 -86.36 -83.35
CA TYR A 245 -42.83 -85.70 -82.04
C TYR A 245 -41.86 -84.51 -82.13
N THR A 246 -41.90 -83.53 -81.20
CA THR A 246 -41.09 -82.29 -81.29
C THR A 246 -40.15 -82.04 -80.11
N VAL A 247 -39.03 -81.36 -80.37
CA VAL A 247 -38.07 -80.88 -79.36
C VAL A 247 -38.05 -79.34 -79.30
N THR A 248 -37.98 -78.76 -78.11
CA THR A 248 -37.96 -77.31 -77.81
C THR A 248 -36.77 -76.92 -76.93
N TYR A 249 -36.25 -75.69 -77.07
CA TYR A 249 -35.15 -75.15 -76.24
C TYR A 249 -35.54 -73.81 -75.57
N TYR A 250 -35.04 -73.58 -74.34
CA TYR A 250 -35.34 -72.43 -73.48
C TYR A 250 -34.07 -71.89 -72.79
N GLU A 251 -33.74 -70.61 -72.98
CA GLU A 251 -32.48 -70.03 -72.51
C GLU A 251 -32.47 -69.70 -71.01
N ASN A 252 -33.65 -69.58 -70.38
CA ASN A 252 -33.81 -69.50 -68.92
C ASN A 252 -32.84 -68.49 -68.25
N ASP A 253 -32.87 -67.25 -68.75
CA ASP A 253 -31.96 -66.17 -68.33
C ASP A 253 -32.13 -65.77 -66.85
N GLY A 254 -33.35 -65.91 -66.33
CA GLY A 254 -33.80 -65.54 -64.99
C GLY A 254 -34.57 -64.21 -64.91
N THR A 255 -34.80 -63.53 -66.04
CA THR A 255 -35.30 -62.13 -66.08
C THR A 255 -36.23 -61.82 -67.26
N ASN A 256 -37.54 -62.00 -67.05
CA ASN A 256 -38.62 -61.53 -67.93
C ASN A 256 -38.82 -62.24 -69.29
N ASN A 257 -38.96 -63.57 -69.24
CA ASN A 257 -40.00 -64.31 -70.00
C ASN A 257 -40.09 -63.92 -71.49
N ARG A 258 -38.99 -64.09 -72.21
CA ARG A 258 -38.96 -63.93 -73.68
C ARG A 258 -38.13 -65.02 -74.34
N ASP A 259 -38.36 -66.25 -73.90
CA ASP A 259 -37.71 -67.46 -74.39
C ASP A 259 -37.80 -67.56 -75.92
N PHE A 260 -36.66 -67.83 -76.55
CA PHE A 260 -36.55 -68.04 -77.99
C PHE A 260 -36.91 -69.49 -78.33
N GLU A 261 -38.21 -69.76 -78.48
CA GLU A 261 -38.72 -71.09 -78.84
C GLU A 261 -38.27 -71.51 -80.25
N GLU A 262 -37.38 -72.51 -80.32
CA GLU A 262 -36.96 -73.17 -81.55
C GLU A 262 -37.43 -74.63 -81.53
N THR A 263 -38.32 -75.01 -82.47
CA THR A 263 -38.98 -76.33 -82.50
C THR A 263 -38.61 -77.14 -83.75
N THR A 264 -38.26 -78.42 -83.56
CA THR A 264 -37.95 -79.35 -84.68
C THR A 264 -38.67 -80.70 -84.49
N PRO A 265 -39.29 -81.26 -85.54
CA PRO A 265 -39.95 -82.58 -85.50
C PRO A 265 -38.97 -83.75 -85.76
N TYR A 266 -39.26 -84.89 -85.15
CA TYR A 266 -38.50 -86.15 -85.17
C TYR A 266 -39.43 -87.36 -84.99
N ASN A 267 -39.02 -88.54 -85.46
CA ASN A 267 -39.72 -89.81 -85.23
C ASN A 267 -39.08 -90.61 -84.06
N VAL A 268 -39.79 -91.60 -83.53
CA VAL A 268 -39.29 -92.43 -82.41
C VAL A 268 -38.05 -93.20 -82.86
N GLY A 269 -36.94 -93.04 -82.13
CA GLY A 269 -35.64 -93.63 -82.48
C GLY A 269 -34.68 -92.70 -83.24
N ASP A 270 -35.12 -91.52 -83.68
CA ASP A 270 -34.23 -90.52 -84.27
C ASP A 270 -33.17 -90.03 -83.28
N THR A 271 -31.99 -89.65 -83.78
CA THR A 271 -30.94 -89.03 -82.96
C THR A 271 -31.01 -87.51 -83.04
N VAL A 272 -31.50 -86.89 -81.97
CA VAL A 272 -31.53 -85.44 -81.78
C VAL A 272 -30.13 -84.97 -81.38
N THR A 273 -29.64 -83.90 -82.00
CA THR A 273 -28.37 -83.23 -81.62
C THR A 273 -28.68 -81.98 -80.80
N LEU A 274 -27.99 -81.81 -79.67
CA LEU A 274 -28.16 -80.65 -78.80
C LEU A 274 -27.53 -79.40 -79.40
N LYS A 275 -28.21 -78.26 -79.26
CA LYS A 275 -27.70 -76.95 -79.66
C LYS A 275 -26.43 -76.61 -78.87
N ALA A 276 -25.29 -76.52 -79.55
CA ALA A 276 -24.06 -76.02 -78.94
C ALA A 276 -24.21 -74.53 -78.64
N ILE A 277 -23.71 -74.09 -77.48
CA ILE A 277 -23.70 -72.69 -77.05
C ILE A 277 -22.25 -72.24 -76.93
N THR A 278 -21.95 -71.11 -77.56
CA THR A 278 -20.64 -70.46 -77.54
C THR A 278 -20.73 -69.06 -76.97
N ASN A 279 -19.58 -68.52 -76.59
CA ASN A 279 -19.46 -67.31 -75.77
C ASN A 279 -19.81 -65.98 -76.48
N GLY A 280 -20.48 -66.05 -77.64
CA GLY A 280 -20.94 -64.92 -78.43
C GLY A 280 -22.33 -65.13 -79.07
N ASP A 281 -23.06 -66.19 -78.70
CA ASP A 281 -24.42 -66.45 -79.20
C ASP A 281 -25.51 -65.63 -78.46
N PHE A 282 -25.15 -64.92 -77.39
CA PHE A 282 -26.04 -64.06 -76.60
C PHE A 282 -25.56 -62.60 -76.59
N ASP A 283 -26.49 -61.65 -76.59
CA ASP A 283 -26.23 -60.20 -76.53
C ASP A 283 -25.79 -59.71 -75.12
N TRP A 284 -25.65 -60.63 -74.16
CA TRP A 284 -25.17 -60.40 -72.79
C TRP A 284 -24.04 -61.39 -72.44
N ASN A 285 -22.82 -60.89 -72.35
CA ASN A 285 -21.60 -61.70 -72.17
C ASN A 285 -21.37 -62.07 -70.69
N ARG A 286 -22.18 -62.99 -70.16
CA ARG A 286 -22.23 -63.38 -68.73
C ARG A 286 -20.91 -63.87 -68.13
N THR A 287 -19.94 -64.27 -68.96
CA THR A 287 -18.58 -64.65 -68.52
C THR A 287 -17.80 -63.47 -67.95
N ALA A 288 -18.20 -62.23 -68.25
CA ALA A 288 -17.68 -61.02 -67.60
C ALA A 288 -18.27 -60.77 -66.20
N GLU A 289 -19.37 -61.45 -65.84
CA GLU A 289 -20.12 -61.27 -64.59
C GLU A 289 -19.92 -62.40 -63.57
N GLY A 290 -18.96 -63.29 -63.81
CA GLY A 290 -18.61 -64.39 -62.89
C GLY A 290 -19.52 -65.62 -62.96
N TRP A 291 -20.14 -65.90 -64.11
CA TRP A 291 -20.96 -67.10 -64.35
C TRP A 291 -20.44 -67.95 -65.53
N GLU A 292 -20.67 -69.27 -65.45
CA GLU A 292 -20.22 -70.29 -66.41
C GLU A 292 -21.39 -71.19 -66.84
N PHE A 293 -21.52 -71.50 -68.14
CA PHE A 293 -22.55 -72.39 -68.68
C PHE A 293 -22.19 -73.87 -68.48
N LYS A 294 -23.18 -74.70 -68.10
CA LYS A 294 -22.98 -76.12 -67.74
C LYS A 294 -23.81 -77.12 -68.55
N GLY A 295 -24.64 -76.67 -69.50
CA GLY A 295 -25.41 -77.54 -70.40
C GLY A 295 -26.93 -77.35 -70.34
N TRP A 296 -27.65 -78.22 -71.06
CA TRP A 296 -29.11 -78.23 -71.19
C TRP A 296 -29.76 -79.32 -70.34
N ALA A 297 -30.85 -79.01 -69.62
CA ALA A 297 -31.59 -79.91 -68.74
C ALA A 297 -33.00 -80.25 -69.28
N LYS A 298 -33.38 -81.54 -69.24
CA LYS A 298 -34.66 -82.03 -69.80
C LYS A 298 -35.84 -81.70 -68.88
N GLY A 299 -36.88 -81.08 -69.45
CA GLY A 299 -38.20 -80.85 -68.85
C GLY A 299 -38.32 -79.74 -67.79
N SER A 300 -37.22 -79.18 -67.27
CA SER A 300 -37.25 -78.09 -66.30
C SER A 300 -35.88 -77.40 -66.18
N PRO A 301 -35.80 -76.09 -65.84
CA PRO A 301 -34.58 -75.42 -65.38
C PRO A 301 -33.81 -76.14 -64.26
N THR A 302 -34.51 -76.90 -63.41
CA THR A 302 -33.92 -77.69 -62.31
C THR A 302 -33.76 -79.17 -62.66
N GLY A 303 -33.97 -79.55 -63.92
CA GLY A 303 -33.89 -80.92 -64.40
C GLY A 303 -32.46 -81.46 -64.48
N THR A 304 -32.32 -82.75 -64.80
CA THR A 304 -31.02 -83.37 -65.06
C THR A 304 -30.46 -82.86 -66.39
N VAL A 305 -29.20 -82.42 -66.38
CA VAL A 305 -28.48 -82.03 -67.60
C VAL A 305 -28.28 -83.25 -68.50
N VAL A 306 -28.59 -83.11 -69.78
CA VAL A 306 -28.43 -84.18 -70.78
C VAL A 306 -26.95 -84.42 -71.03
N THR A 307 -26.50 -85.65 -70.75
CA THR A 307 -25.08 -86.02 -70.80
C THR A 307 -24.65 -86.44 -72.20
N GLY A 308 -24.00 -85.52 -72.93
CA GLY A 308 -23.46 -85.75 -74.26
C GLY A 308 -24.07 -84.81 -75.31
N PRO A 309 -23.56 -84.81 -76.56
CA PRO A 309 -24.02 -83.88 -77.60
C PRO A 309 -25.34 -84.28 -78.27
N THR A 310 -25.91 -85.44 -77.93
CA THR A 310 -27.07 -86.03 -78.62
C THR A 310 -27.93 -86.85 -77.67
N PHE A 311 -29.23 -86.97 -77.95
CA PHE A 311 -30.13 -87.94 -77.31
C PHE A 311 -31.08 -88.58 -78.34
N THR A 312 -31.64 -89.74 -78.02
CA THR A 312 -32.61 -90.43 -78.90
C THR A 312 -34.03 -89.97 -78.62
N MET A 313 -34.83 -89.74 -79.65
CA MET A 313 -36.21 -89.30 -79.51
C MET A 313 -37.14 -90.44 -79.08
N GLU A 314 -38.02 -90.14 -78.12
CA GLU A 314 -38.95 -91.07 -77.46
C GLU A 314 -40.39 -90.79 -77.91
N THR A 315 -41.37 -91.51 -77.35
CA THR A 315 -42.81 -91.39 -77.65
C THR A 315 -43.50 -90.14 -77.05
N ALA A 316 -42.75 -89.05 -76.85
CA ALA A 316 -43.24 -87.78 -76.30
C ALA A 316 -42.38 -86.59 -76.74
N ASN A 317 -42.97 -85.39 -76.75
CA ASN A 317 -42.25 -84.13 -77.00
C ASN A 317 -41.27 -83.81 -75.84
N VAL A 318 -40.20 -83.05 -76.14
CA VAL A 318 -39.09 -82.83 -75.21
C VAL A 318 -38.68 -81.35 -75.12
N ASP A 319 -38.79 -80.76 -73.93
CA ASP A 319 -38.32 -79.40 -73.62
C ASP A 319 -36.92 -79.42 -72.96
N LEU A 320 -36.07 -78.44 -73.26
CA LEU A 320 -34.66 -78.36 -72.79
C LEU A 320 -34.28 -76.96 -72.30
N TYR A 321 -33.73 -76.85 -71.08
CA TYR A 321 -33.46 -75.56 -70.39
C TYR A 321 -31.97 -75.36 -70.06
N ALA A 322 -31.43 -74.16 -70.27
CA ALA A 322 -30.01 -73.86 -70.01
C ALA A 322 -29.67 -73.70 -68.51
N LYS A 323 -28.49 -74.20 -68.10
CA LYS A 323 -27.98 -74.16 -66.71
C LYS A 323 -26.65 -73.41 -66.55
N TRP A 324 -26.52 -72.65 -65.47
CA TRP A 324 -25.36 -71.79 -65.14
C TRP A 324 -24.88 -71.97 -63.69
N GLU A 325 -23.58 -71.76 -63.42
CA GLU A 325 -22.94 -71.81 -62.08
C GLU A 325 -21.99 -70.60 -61.88
N LYS A 326 -21.62 -70.26 -60.63
CA LYS A 326 -20.78 -69.09 -60.27
C LYS A 326 -19.28 -69.39 -60.18
N ILE A 327 -18.45 -68.34 -60.26
CA ILE A 327 -16.99 -68.35 -60.09
C ILE A 327 -16.58 -67.74 -58.73
N GLU A 328 -15.62 -68.37 -58.04
CA GLU A 328 -15.09 -67.98 -56.72
C GLU A 328 -13.67 -67.39 -56.81
N TYR A 329 -13.33 -66.47 -55.90
CA TYR A 329 -12.04 -65.78 -55.76
C TYR A 329 -11.59 -65.76 -54.28
N ILE A 330 -10.30 -65.53 -53.99
CA ILE A 330 -9.76 -65.53 -52.62
C ILE A 330 -9.10 -64.21 -52.19
N VAL A 331 -9.01 -64.00 -50.88
CA VAL A 331 -8.33 -62.86 -50.23
C VAL A 331 -7.20 -63.37 -49.34
N THR A 332 -6.08 -62.64 -49.26
CA THR A 332 -4.87 -63.01 -48.51
C THR A 332 -4.42 -61.85 -47.60
N TYR A 333 -3.89 -62.16 -46.41
CA TYR A 333 -3.43 -61.18 -45.42
C TYR A 333 -1.93 -61.35 -45.06
N TYR A 334 -1.22 -60.24 -44.93
CA TYR A 334 0.24 -60.16 -44.75
C TYR A 334 0.61 -59.19 -43.60
N GLU A 335 1.16 -59.71 -42.50
CA GLU A 335 1.33 -58.92 -41.25
C GLU A 335 2.54 -57.97 -41.28
N ASN A 336 3.48 -58.20 -42.21
CA ASN A 336 4.57 -57.26 -42.56
C ASN A 336 5.32 -56.70 -41.32
N ASP A 337 5.66 -57.59 -40.38
CA ASP A 337 6.24 -57.21 -39.09
C ASP A 337 7.71 -56.74 -39.20
N GLY A 338 8.42 -57.20 -40.23
CA GLY A 338 9.83 -56.91 -40.51
C GLY A 338 10.83 -57.95 -39.97
N THR A 339 10.35 -59.05 -39.35
CA THR A 339 11.19 -60.07 -38.69
C THR A 339 10.79 -61.51 -39.00
N HIS A 340 9.53 -61.78 -39.38
CA HIS A 340 9.03 -63.11 -39.70
C HIS A 340 8.59 -63.18 -41.17
N ASN A 341 9.10 -64.19 -41.88
CA ASN A 341 8.89 -64.39 -43.33
C ASN A 341 7.91 -65.54 -43.62
N ASN A 342 6.97 -65.78 -42.69
CA ASN A 342 5.92 -66.79 -42.76
C ASN A 342 4.59 -66.09 -42.50
N ASP A 343 3.96 -65.54 -43.53
CA ASP A 343 2.65 -64.90 -43.42
C ASP A 343 1.54 -65.92 -43.10
N PHE A 344 0.52 -65.47 -42.36
CA PHE A 344 -0.62 -66.31 -41.96
C PHE A 344 -1.70 -66.31 -43.06
N GLU A 345 -1.61 -67.27 -43.99
CA GLU A 345 -2.53 -67.39 -45.12
C GLU A 345 -3.95 -67.86 -44.73
N GLU A 346 -4.83 -66.91 -44.37
CA GLU A 346 -6.28 -67.16 -44.27
C GLU A 346 -6.97 -67.00 -45.64
N THR A 347 -7.13 -68.11 -46.38
CA THR A 347 -7.63 -68.12 -47.77
C THR A 347 -9.15 -68.29 -47.87
N THR A 348 -9.91 -67.28 -47.41
CA THR A 348 -11.39 -67.28 -47.54
C THR A 348 -11.84 -67.02 -48.97
N LYS A 349 -12.86 -67.74 -49.43
CA LYS A 349 -13.47 -67.66 -50.77
C LYS A 349 -14.69 -66.74 -50.81
N TYR A 350 -14.83 -66.01 -51.91
CA TYR A 350 -15.90 -65.03 -52.17
C TYR A 350 -16.31 -65.02 -53.65
N ASN A 351 -17.56 -64.68 -53.94
CA ASN A 351 -18.05 -64.40 -55.30
C ASN A 351 -17.89 -62.91 -55.63
N VAL A 352 -17.96 -62.54 -56.92
CA VAL A 352 -17.98 -61.13 -57.34
C VAL A 352 -19.16 -60.40 -56.68
N GLY A 353 -18.86 -59.27 -56.02
CA GLY A 353 -19.84 -58.45 -55.30
C GLY A 353 -20.12 -58.85 -53.85
N ASP A 354 -19.58 -59.97 -53.35
CA ASP A 354 -19.68 -60.32 -51.92
C ASP A 354 -18.87 -59.32 -51.06
N SER A 355 -19.34 -59.00 -49.86
CA SER A 355 -18.68 -58.05 -48.95
C SER A 355 -17.65 -58.76 -48.07
N VAL A 356 -16.37 -58.50 -48.31
CA VAL A 356 -15.22 -58.99 -47.52
C VAL A 356 -14.99 -58.06 -46.33
N THR A 357 -15.26 -58.53 -45.12
CA THR A 357 -14.87 -57.82 -43.89
C THR A 357 -13.35 -57.89 -43.69
N LEU A 358 -12.73 -56.75 -43.35
CA LEU A 358 -11.31 -56.68 -43.03
C LEU A 358 -11.05 -57.26 -41.63
N ARG A 359 -10.03 -58.12 -41.49
CA ARG A 359 -9.59 -58.66 -40.20
C ARG A 359 -9.21 -57.52 -39.26
N GLU A 360 -9.88 -57.38 -38.11
CA GLU A 360 -9.44 -56.47 -37.06
C GLU A 360 -8.19 -57.03 -36.37
N ILE A 361 -7.28 -56.14 -35.95
CA ILE A 361 -6.06 -56.49 -35.22
C ILE A 361 -6.06 -55.71 -33.91
N THR A 362 -5.97 -56.44 -32.79
CA THR A 362 -5.84 -55.87 -31.45
C THR A 362 -4.40 -55.99 -30.96
N ASN A 363 -4.03 -55.19 -29.95
CA ASN A 363 -2.67 -55.20 -29.39
C ASN A 363 -2.32 -56.50 -28.62
N ASN A 364 -3.28 -57.41 -28.43
CA ASN A 364 -3.09 -58.71 -27.77
C ASN A 364 -2.91 -59.88 -28.76
N ASP A 365 -3.10 -59.67 -30.06
CA ASP A 365 -2.99 -60.74 -31.08
C ASP A 365 -1.53 -61.12 -31.42
N PHE A 366 -0.55 -60.46 -30.82
CA PHE A 366 0.89 -60.68 -31.04
C PHE A 366 1.60 -61.15 -29.77
N ASP A 367 2.45 -62.17 -29.92
CA ASP A 367 3.34 -62.69 -28.87
C ASP A 367 4.38 -61.63 -28.40
N TRP A 368 4.55 -60.55 -29.18
CA TRP A 368 5.24 -59.32 -28.80
C TRP A 368 4.27 -58.14 -28.79
N ASN A 369 3.94 -57.64 -27.59
CA ASN A 369 3.04 -56.50 -27.40
C ASN A 369 3.69 -55.18 -27.87
N ARG A 370 3.54 -54.86 -29.16
CA ARG A 370 4.11 -53.65 -29.81
C ARG A 370 3.71 -52.32 -29.18
N THR A 371 2.72 -52.29 -28.29
CA THR A 371 2.41 -51.10 -27.47
C THR A 371 3.56 -50.74 -26.53
N THR A 372 4.35 -51.71 -26.03
CA THR A 372 5.54 -51.45 -25.19
C THR A 372 6.74 -50.96 -25.99
N GLU A 373 6.75 -51.19 -27.31
CA GLU A 373 7.77 -50.68 -28.24
C GLU A 373 7.35 -49.38 -28.93
N GLY A 374 6.13 -48.89 -28.67
CA GLY A 374 5.62 -47.64 -29.22
C GLY A 374 5.19 -47.70 -30.68
N TRP A 375 4.46 -48.75 -31.10
CA TRP A 375 3.82 -48.81 -32.42
C TRP A 375 2.30 -49.00 -32.33
N GLU A 376 1.60 -48.50 -33.35
CA GLU A 376 0.16 -48.37 -33.49
C GLU A 376 -0.27 -48.95 -34.86
N PHE A 377 -1.27 -49.83 -34.89
CA PHE A 377 -1.83 -50.36 -36.15
C PHE A 377 -2.65 -49.29 -36.89
N LYS A 378 -2.61 -49.32 -38.22
CA LYS A 378 -3.28 -48.34 -39.11
C LYS A 378 -4.07 -48.96 -40.26
N GLY A 379 -4.44 -50.23 -40.15
CA GLY A 379 -5.27 -50.92 -41.14
C GLY A 379 -4.46 -51.58 -42.25
N TRP A 380 -5.19 -52.20 -43.18
CA TRP A 380 -4.65 -53.03 -44.26
C TRP A 380 -4.56 -52.27 -45.59
N ALA A 381 -3.47 -52.43 -46.33
CA ALA A 381 -3.25 -51.83 -47.64
C ALA A 381 -3.33 -52.86 -48.77
N LYS A 382 -4.13 -52.58 -49.81
CA LYS A 382 -4.35 -53.50 -50.94
C LYS A 382 -3.12 -53.58 -51.86
N GLY A 383 -2.62 -54.79 -52.11
CA GLY A 383 -1.59 -55.12 -53.09
C GLY A 383 -0.14 -54.71 -52.78
N SER A 384 0.14 -53.96 -51.69
CA SER A 384 1.52 -53.66 -51.26
C SER A 384 1.56 -53.10 -49.83
N PRO A 385 2.63 -53.37 -49.04
CA PRO A 385 2.91 -52.66 -47.78
C PRO A 385 2.96 -51.13 -47.91
N THR A 386 3.34 -50.63 -49.09
CA THR A 386 3.41 -49.19 -49.38
C THR A 386 2.07 -48.60 -49.83
N GLY A 387 1.09 -49.45 -50.15
CA GLY A 387 -0.19 -49.07 -50.77
C GLY A 387 -1.10 -48.23 -49.89
N THR A 388 -2.19 -47.77 -50.49
CA THR A 388 -3.28 -47.07 -49.78
C THR A 388 -4.01 -48.04 -48.86
N VAL A 389 -4.29 -47.62 -47.64
CA VAL A 389 -5.10 -48.38 -46.69
C VAL A 389 -6.54 -48.46 -47.20
N VAL A 390 -7.15 -49.64 -47.14
CA VAL A 390 -8.57 -49.85 -47.46
C VAL A 390 -9.42 -49.13 -46.43
N THR A 391 -10.31 -48.25 -46.89
CA THR A 391 -11.09 -47.35 -46.03
C THR A 391 -12.46 -47.93 -45.71
N GLY A 392 -12.75 -48.12 -44.43
CA GLY A 392 -13.96 -48.79 -43.93
C GLY A 392 -13.62 -50.12 -43.24
N THR A 393 -14.65 -50.87 -42.82
CA THR A 393 -14.51 -52.20 -42.20
C THR A 393 -14.63 -53.35 -43.20
N SER A 394 -15.00 -53.08 -44.46
CA SER A 394 -15.13 -54.09 -45.51
C SER A 394 -14.87 -53.51 -46.91
N PHE A 395 -14.72 -54.39 -47.91
CA PHE A 395 -14.71 -54.04 -49.33
C PHE A 395 -15.49 -55.08 -50.16
N ALA A 396 -16.02 -54.69 -51.31
CA ALA A 396 -16.69 -55.62 -52.22
C ALA A 396 -15.68 -56.40 -53.07
N MET A 397 -15.90 -57.70 -53.24
CA MET A 397 -14.98 -58.57 -53.98
C MET A 397 -15.06 -58.33 -55.49
N GLU A 398 -13.89 -58.25 -56.13
CA GLU A 398 -13.71 -58.00 -57.56
C GLU A 398 -13.51 -59.32 -58.34
N THR A 399 -13.36 -59.25 -59.67
CA THR A 399 -13.15 -60.42 -60.55
C THR A 399 -11.71 -60.98 -60.49
N ALA A 400 -11.03 -60.87 -59.35
CA ALA A 400 -9.64 -61.29 -59.13
C ALA A 400 -9.36 -61.47 -57.62
N ASN A 401 -8.32 -62.25 -57.30
CA ASN A 401 -7.85 -62.41 -55.91
C ASN A 401 -7.25 -61.10 -55.36
N VAL A 402 -7.26 -60.93 -54.03
CA VAL A 402 -6.86 -59.66 -53.37
C VAL A 402 -5.92 -59.89 -52.19
N ASP A 403 -4.73 -59.29 -52.24
CA ASP A 403 -3.74 -59.32 -51.16
C ASP A 403 -3.78 -58.03 -50.30
N LEU A 404 -3.59 -58.17 -48.99
CA LEU A 404 -3.74 -57.10 -47.99
C LEU A 404 -2.56 -57.06 -46.99
N TYR A 405 -1.90 -55.91 -46.85
CA TYR A 405 -0.69 -55.75 -46.03
C TYR A 405 -0.90 -54.83 -44.82
N ALA A 406 -0.51 -55.26 -43.63
CA ALA A 406 -0.66 -54.49 -42.39
C ALA A 406 0.24 -53.25 -42.36
N LYS A 407 -0.33 -52.11 -41.95
CA LYS A 407 0.36 -50.81 -41.89
C LYS A 407 0.53 -50.34 -40.44
N TRP A 408 1.74 -49.91 -40.10
CA TRP A 408 2.14 -49.52 -38.74
C TRP A 408 2.61 -48.07 -38.68
N LYS A 409 2.36 -47.40 -37.55
CA LYS A 409 2.81 -46.03 -37.25
C LYS A 409 3.42 -46.00 -35.84
N LYS A 410 4.49 -45.23 -35.61
CA LYS A 410 5.01 -45.03 -34.26
C LYS A 410 4.09 -44.15 -33.39
N ILE A 411 4.05 -44.48 -32.11
CA ILE A 411 3.46 -43.72 -31.01
C ILE A 411 4.52 -42.74 -30.50
N ASN A 412 4.11 -41.51 -30.19
CA ASN A 412 4.93 -40.53 -29.49
C ASN A 412 4.36 -40.35 -28.07
N TYR A 413 5.25 -40.31 -27.08
CA TYR A 413 4.95 -40.11 -25.67
C TYR A 413 5.47 -38.74 -25.21
N THR A 414 4.83 -38.13 -24.21
CA THR A 414 5.23 -36.82 -23.68
C THR A 414 6.19 -36.93 -22.50
N VAL A 415 7.20 -36.07 -22.47
CA VAL A 415 7.94 -35.75 -21.24
C VAL A 415 7.51 -34.36 -20.76
N THR A 416 7.11 -34.26 -19.49
CA THR A 416 6.60 -33.03 -18.87
C THR A 416 7.38 -32.70 -17.60
N TYR A 417 7.80 -31.44 -17.48
CA TYR A 417 8.65 -30.93 -16.41
C TYR A 417 7.85 -30.04 -15.44
N TYR A 418 7.99 -30.30 -14.14
CA TYR A 418 7.22 -29.70 -13.05
C TYR A 418 8.12 -28.95 -12.06
N GLU A 419 7.70 -27.73 -11.69
CA GLU A 419 8.48 -26.81 -10.84
C GLU A 419 8.70 -27.33 -9.42
N ASN A 420 7.69 -27.99 -8.84
CA ASN A 420 7.75 -28.63 -7.53
C ASN A 420 8.28 -27.70 -6.40
N ASP A 421 7.96 -26.40 -6.46
CA ASP A 421 8.53 -25.33 -5.62
C ASP A 421 8.00 -25.31 -4.16
N GLY A 422 7.32 -26.38 -3.73
CA GLY A 422 6.62 -26.47 -2.44
C GLY A 422 5.29 -25.69 -2.36
N THR A 423 5.04 -24.72 -3.25
CA THR A 423 3.81 -23.90 -3.30
C THR A 423 2.92 -24.26 -4.49
N ARG A 424 3.49 -24.70 -5.61
CA ARG A 424 2.82 -25.06 -6.86
C ARG A 424 3.53 -26.22 -7.56
N ASN A 425 2.74 -27.06 -8.20
CA ASN A 425 3.21 -28.16 -9.04
C ASN A 425 2.82 -27.87 -10.50
N SER A 426 3.26 -26.71 -11.01
CA SER A 426 2.93 -26.23 -12.35
C SER A 426 3.77 -26.94 -13.42
N GLU A 427 3.21 -27.09 -14.63
CA GLU A 427 3.95 -27.51 -15.82
C GLU A 427 4.67 -26.30 -16.42
N PHE A 428 6.00 -26.31 -16.38
CA PHE A 428 6.82 -25.12 -16.66
C PHE A 428 7.37 -25.06 -18.09
N THR A 429 7.54 -26.21 -18.74
CA THR A 429 7.93 -26.28 -20.15
C THR A 429 7.03 -27.30 -20.83
N GLY A 430 6.38 -26.88 -21.91
CA GLY A 430 5.37 -27.68 -22.61
C GLY A 430 5.89 -29.04 -23.08
N SER A 431 5.02 -30.04 -23.04
CA SER A 431 5.34 -31.43 -23.34
C SER A 431 6.04 -31.64 -24.68
N THR A 432 7.29 -32.12 -24.65
CA THR A 432 8.01 -32.56 -25.85
C THR A 432 7.69 -34.02 -26.15
N LEU A 433 7.54 -34.34 -27.44
CA LEU A 433 7.18 -35.66 -27.94
C LEU A 433 8.43 -36.50 -28.28
N TYR A 434 8.51 -37.69 -27.70
CA TYR A 434 9.61 -38.66 -27.87
C TYR A 434 9.06 -40.07 -28.17
N GLN A 435 9.88 -40.92 -28.76
CA GLN A 435 9.59 -42.32 -29.07
C GLN A 435 10.34 -43.26 -28.13
N VAL A 436 9.87 -44.51 -27.97
CA VAL A 436 10.57 -45.49 -27.12
C VAL A 436 11.98 -45.72 -27.64
N GLY A 437 12.97 -45.65 -26.73
CA GLY A 437 14.39 -45.74 -27.07
C GLY A 437 15.08 -44.42 -27.40
N ASP A 438 14.35 -43.30 -27.55
CA ASP A 438 14.97 -41.97 -27.73
C ASP A 438 15.77 -41.57 -26.48
N THR A 439 16.90 -40.89 -26.68
CA THR A 439 17.66 -40.27 -25.59
C THR A 439 17.09 -38.88 -25.30
N VAL A 440 16.37 -38.76 -24.18
CA VAL A 440 15.78 -37.51 -23.70
C VAL A 440 16.84 -36.75 -22.90
N PRO A 441 17.28 -35.55 -23.33
CA PRO A 441 18.11 -34.71 -22.47
C PRO A 441 17.30 -34.26 -21.24
N LEU A 442 17.92 -34.31 -20.07
CA LEU A 442 17.38 -33.61 -18.91
C LEU A 442 17.62 -32.11 -19.14
N LYS A 443 16.58 -31.29 -18.99
CA LYS A 443 16.69 -29.84 -19.17
C LYS A 443 17.63 -29.30 -18.09
N GLU A 444 18.77 -28.74 -18.47
CA GLU A 444 19.53 -27.90 -17.56
C GLU A 444 18.68 -26.68 -17.19
N ILE A 445 18.56 -26.41 -15.89
CA ILE A 445 17.92 -25.21 -15.39
C ILE A 445 19.00 -24.12 -15.30
N THR A 446 18.83 -23.05 -16.07
CA THR A 446 19.63 -21.84 -15.93
C THR A 446 18.83 -20.76 -15.20
N ASN A 447 19.51 -19.83 -14.55
CA ASN A 447 18.86 -18.78 -13.74
C ASN A 447 17.92 -17.86 -14.57
N GLY A 448 18.03 -17.86 -15.90
CA GLY A 448 17.17 -17.11 -16.82
C GLY A 448 16.10 -17.94 -17.55
N ASP A 449 15.93 -19.23 -17.24
CA ASP A 449 14.81 -20.03 -17.77
C ASP A 449 13.48 -19.61 -17.14
N PHE A 450 13.47 -19.37 -15.83
CA PHE A 450 12.30 -18.96 -15.07
C PHE A 450 12.03 -17.46 -15.27
N ASP A 451 10.75 -17.08 -15.25
CA ASP A 451 10.36 -15.67 -15.20
C ASP A 451 10.90 -15.07 -13.90
N TRP A 452 11.75 -14.04 -14.01
CA TRP A 452 12.69 -13.59 -12.96
C TRP A 452 12.03 -13.02 -11.68
N ASN A 453 10.69 -12.97 -11.64
CA ASN A 453 9.91 -12.68 -10.43
C ASN A 453 9.51 -13.94 -9.62
N ARG A 454 9.83 -15.16 -10.09
CA ARG A 454 9.28 -16.43 -9.56
C ARG A 454 10.28 -17.58 -9.51
N THR A 455 11.55 -17.32 -9.19
CA THR A 455 12.39 -18.34 -8.55
C THR A 455 11.85 -18.69 -7.16
N ALA A 456 12.17 -19.88 -6.67
CA ALA A 456 12.06 -20.17 -5.25
C ALA A 456 13.22 -19.45 -4.53
N GLU A 457 12.97 -18.20 -4.09
CA GLU A 457 13.94 -17.43 -3.29
C GLU A 457 14.39 -18.27 -2.09
N GLY A 458 15.71 -18.41 -1.91
CA GLY A 458 16.28 -19.30 -0.90
C GLY A 458 16.28 -20.79 -1.26
N PHE A 459 16.30 -21.18 -2.55
CA PHE A 459 16.47 -22.58 -2.98
C PHE A 459 17.41 -22.78 -4.19
N LYS A 460 18.22 -23.84 -4.14
CA LYS A 460 19.17 -24.32 -5.15
C LYS A 460 18.64 -25.60 -5.82
N PHE A 461 18.79 -25.70 -7.14
CA PHE A 461 18.36 -26.86 -7.93
C PHE A 461 19.37 -28.01 -7.87
N GLU A 462 18.93 -29.20 -7.46
CA GLU A 462 19.76 -30.42 -7.38
C GLU A 462 19.55 -31.38 -8.57
N GLY A 463 18.52 -31.16 -9.40
CA GLY A 463 18.22 -32.00 -10.56
C GLY A 463 16.76 -32.44 -10.65
N TRP A 464 16.48 -33.34 -11.59
CA TRP A 464 15.14 -33.87 -11.87
C TRP A 464 14.93 -35.25 -11.25
N SER A 465 13.83 -35.44 -10.54
CA SER A 465 13.36 -36.73 -10.03
C SER A 465 12.10 -37.20 -10.77
N LYS A 466 11.80 -38.50 -10.72
CA LYS A 466 10.49 -39.06 -11.13
C LYS A 466 9.46 -39.04 -9.99
N ASP A 467 9.90 -38.79 -8.75
CA ASP A 467 9.06 -38.59 -7.58
C ASP A 467 8.85 -37.09 -7.33
N SER A 468 7.66 -36.71 -6.89
CA SER A 468 7.33 -35.35 -6.46
C SER A 468 7.74 -35.06 -5.02
N ALA A 469 7.94 -36.09 -4.19
CA ALA A 469 8.57 -35.92 -2.88
C ALA A 469 10.06 -35.56 -3.02
N VAL A 470 10.68 -35.12 -1.92
CA VAL A 470 12.14 -34.94 -1.85
C VAL A 470 12.81 -36.29 -2.03
N GLY A 471 13.50 -36.49 -3.16
CA GLY A 471 14.02 -37.77 -3.59
C GLY A 471 15.23 -37.63 -4.51
N THR A 472 16.03 -38.70 -4.60
CA THR A 472 17.32 -38.69 -5.33
C THR A 472 17.13 -38.29 -6.80
N PRO A 473 17.80 -37.23 -7.29
CA PRO A 473 17.78 -36.86 -8.70
C PRO A 473 18.29 -37.98 -9.62
N LEU A 474 17.84 -37.95 -10.88
CA LEU A 474 18.36 -38.82 -11.94
C LEU A 474 19.83 -38.50 -12.22
N SER A 475 20.66 -39.53 -12.39
CA SER A 475 22.09 -39.37 -12.61
C SER A 475 22.44 -39.17 -14.09
N GLY A 476 23.22 -38.13 -14.37
CA GLY A 476 23.67 -37.75 -15.72
C GLY A 476 22.80 -36.66 -16.36
N THR A 477 23.05 -36.37 -17.64
CA THR A 477 22.40 -35.27 -18.39
C THR A 477 21.26 -35.73 -19.31
N SER A 478 20.89 -37.02 -19.28
CA SER A 478 19.84 -37.58 -20.15
C SER A 478 19.31 -38.91 -19.62
N PHE A 479 18.10 -39.29 -20.02
CA PHE A 479 17.54 -40.64 -19.78
C PHE A 479 16.95 -41.23 -21.06
N THR A 480 16.89 -42.56 -21.17
CA THR A 480 16.24 -43.25 -22.30
C THR A 480 14.73 -43.29 -22.11
N MET A 481 13.97 -42.91 -23.14
CA MET A 481 12.51 -42.89 -23.10
C MET A 481 11.93 -44.30 -23.08
N THR A 482 11.02 -44.55 -22.14
CA THR A 482 10.24 -45.78 -22.00
C THR A 482 8.82 -45.57 -22.55
N ALA A 483 8.06 -46.65 -22.80
CA ALA A 483 6.64 -46.52 -23.10
C ALA A 483 5.88 -45.86 -21.93
N GLY A 484 4.99 -44.93 -22.26
CA GLY A 484 4.24 -44.12 -21.30
C GLY A 484 4.78 -42.70 -21.14
N ASN A 485 3.91 -41.76 -20.77
CA ASN A 485 4.27 -40.37 -20.56
C ASN A 485 5.06 -40.21 -19.25
N VAL A 486 6.16 -39.46 -19.27
CA VAL A 486 7.06 -39.29 -18.12
C VAL A 486 6.87 -37.92 -17.50
N LYS A 487 6.64 -37.88 -16.19
CA LYS A 487 6.69 -36.66 -15.37
C LYS A 487 8.06 -36.57 -14.70
N LEU A 488 8.63 -35.37 -14.70
CA LEU A 488 9.85 -35.03 -13.97
C LEU A 488 9.60 -33.83 -13.06
N TYR A 489 9.95 -33.96 -11.79
CA TYR A 489 9.78 -32.93 -10.77
C TYR A 489 11.16 -32.40 -10.37
N ALA A 490 11.32 -31.09 -10.33
CA ALA A 490 12.55 -30.47 -9.84
C ALA A 490 12.75 -30.79 -8.34
N GLN A 491 14.02 -30.87 -7.94
CA GLN A 491 14.46 -31.13 -6.58
C GLN A 491 15.27 -29.93 -6.10
N TRP A 492 14.98 -29.47 -4.89
CA TRP A 492 15.45 -28.18 -4.37
C TRP A 492 16.02 -28.32 -2.95
N THR A 493 17.25 -27.84 -2.74
CA THR A 493 17.87 -27.67 -1.43
C THR A 493 17.66 -26.23 -0.98
N PRO A 494 17.20 -25.93 0.25
CA PRO A 494 17.15 -24.55 0.72
C PRO A 494 18.57 -23.97 0.83
N ILE A 495 18.75 -22.74 0.36
CA ILE A 495 19.97 -21.94 0.48
C ILE A 495 19.65 -20.64 1.22
N TYR A 496 20.63 -20.09 1.91
CA TYR A 496 20.51 -18.86 2.67
C TYR A 496 21.64 -17.88 2.34
N THR A 497 21.41 -16.63 2.70
CA THR A 497 22.37 -15.54 2.56
C THR A 497 22.88 -15.12 3.94
N VAL A 498 24.21 -15.00 4.08
CA VAL A 498 24.83 -14.41 5.28
C VAL A 498 25.50 -13.09 4.91
N THR A 499 25.03 -12.01 5.53
CA THR A 499 25.49 -10.65 5.30
C THR A 499 26.33 -10.17 6.47
N PHE A 500 27.59 -9.81 6.22
CA PHE A 500 28.52 -9.22 7.17
C PHE A 500 28.58 -7.70 6.95
N ASP A 501 27.81 -6.93 7.73
CA ASP A 501 27.81 -5.47 7.72
C ASP A 501 28.84 -4.93 8.73
N ALA A 502 29.85 -4.21 8.25
CA ALA A 502 30.86 -3.57 9.08
C ALA A 502 30.29 -2.45 9.99
N ASN A 503 28.99 -2.10 9.87
CA ASN A 503 28.20 -1.41 10.90
C ASN A 503 28.88 -0.10 11.38
N GLY A 504 29.46 0.64 10.43
CA GLY A 504 30.28 1.85 10.64
C GLY A 504 31.68 1.78 10.01
N GLY A 505 32.27 0.57 9.94
CA GLY A 505 33.58 0.32 9.33
C GLY A 505 33.56 -0.01 7.84
N VAL A 506 34.72 -0.45 7.35
CA VAL A 506 35.00 -0.89 5.97
C VAL A 506 35.86 -2.17 5.97
N PHE A 507 35.93 -2.85 4.84
CA PHE A 507 36.86 -3.96 4.61
C PHE A 507 38.04 -3.49 3.76
N ASP A 508 39.17 -3.19 4.41
CA ASP A 508 40.41 -2.73 3.76
C ASP A 508 41.29 -3.88 3.20
N GLY A 509 40.81 -5.12 3.26
CA GLY A 509 41.49 -6.33 2.79
C GLY A 509 40.78 -7.06 1.64
N SER A 510 41.51 -7.97 1.00
CA SER A 510 40.95 -8.91 0.00
C SER A 510 40.27 -10.05 0.73
N GLU A 511 39.04 -9.85 1.17
CA GLU A 511 38.40 -10.81 2.08
C GLU A 511 37.97 -12.11 1.40
N THR A 512 38.23 -13.21 2.10
CA THR A 512 37.75 -14.55 1.77
C THR A 512 36.89 -15.08 2.92
N VAL A 513 35.65 -15.49 2.61
CA VAL A 513 34.82 -16.30 3.51
C VAL A 513 34.83 -17.73 3.00
N SER A 514 34.93 -18.70 3.92
CA SER A 514 35.10 -20.12 3.59
C SER A 514 34.09 -21.00 4.33
N GLY A 515 33.57 -22.03 3.67
CA GLY A 515 32.65 -23.02 4.26
C GLY A 515 32.94 -24.44 3.79
N THR A 516 31.97 -25.33 3.91
CA THR A 516 32.06 -26.75 3.49
C THR A 516 32.01 -26.96 1.97
N GLY A 517 32.65 -26.07 1.19
CA GLY A 517 32.71 -26.12 -0.28
C GLY A 517 32.78 -24.74 -0.93
N ILE A 518 32.20 -23.73 -0.28
CA ILE A 518 32.17 -22.34 -0.76
C ILE A 518 33.45 -21.61 -0.35
N VAL A 519 34.06 -20.89 -1.30
CA VAL A 519 35.04 -19.82 -1.04
C VAL A 519 34.66 -18.64 -1.93
N GLN A 520 34.27 -17.52 -1.33
CA GLN A 520 33.95 -16.27 -2.04
C GLN A 520 34.97 -15.19 -1.68
N SER A 521 35.39 -14.41 -2.68
CA SER A 521 36.38 -13.34 -2.56
C SER A 521 35.76 -11.97 -2.90
N PHE A 522 36.00 -10.96 -2.08
CA PHE A 522 35.34 -9.65 -2.18
C PHE A 522 36.29 -8.49 -2.53
N ASP A 523 35.78 -7.45 -3.19
CA ASP A 523 36.57 -6.24 -3.49
C ASP A 523 36.87 -5.43 -2.22
N LEU A 524 37.99 -4.70 -2.27
CA LEU A 524 38.41 -3.71 -1.26
C LEU A 524 37.41 -2.56 -1.11
N GLY A 525 37.28 -2.03 0.11
CA GLY A 525 36.56 -0.79 0.41
C GLY A 525 35.03 -0.91 0.50
N LYS A 526 34.50 -2.13 0.62
CA LYS A 526 33.07 -2.35 0.91
C LYS A 526 32.77 -2.05 2.38
N THR A 527 31.54 -1.67 2.70
CA THR A 527 31.01 -1.64 4.07
C THR A 527 30.24 -2.92 4.43
N VAL A 528 29.81 -3.69 3.43
CA VAL A 528 29.02 -4.92 3.59
C VAL A 528 29.57 -5.99 2.67
N LEU A 529 29.77 -7.20 3.19
CA LEU A 529 30.03 -8.42 2.39
C LEU A 529 28.81 -9.33 2.48
N THR A 530 28.43 -9.95 1.37
CA THR A 530 27.24 -10.82 1.29
C THR A 530 27.66 -12.16 0.70
N VAL A 531 27.47 -13.24 1.46
CA VAL A 531 27.76 -14.60 1.03
C VAL A 531 26.44 -15.27 0.68
N GLU A 532 26.18 -15.41 -0.61
CA GLU A 532 24.96 -15.99 -1.17
C GLU A 532 25.12 -17.50 -1.41
N GLU A 533 24.00 -18.19 -1.69
CA GLU A 533 23.92 -19.63 -2.04
C GLU A 533 24.40 -20.63 -0.96
N ILE A 534 24.31 -20.30 0.33
CA ILE A 534 24.76 -21.19 1.42
C ILE A 534 23.72 -22.28 1.71
N GLU A 535 24.03 -23.53 1.38
CA GLU A 535 23.16 -24.70 1.63
C GLU A 535 22.73 -24.86 3.09
N SER A 536 21.45 -25.16 3.31
CA SER A 536 20.84 -25.37 4.62
C SER A 536 21.52 -26.47 5.42
N GLY A 537 22.18 -26.10 6.51
CA GLY A 537 22.95 -26.98 7.38
C GLY A 537 24.47 -26.84 7.24
N ALA A 538 24.96 -26.11 6.24
CA ALA A 538 26.38 -25.78 6.10
C ALA A 538 26.88 -24.87 7.24
N VAL A 539 28.20 -24.81 7.41
CA VAL A 539 28.89 -23.86 8.30
C VAL A 539 29.84 -22.98 7.50
N ILE A 540 30.03 -21.74 7.94
CA ILE A 540 30.92 -20.76 7.30
C ILE A 540 31.83 -20.08 8.34
N SER A 541 33.01 -19.65 7.91
CA SER A 541 33.91 -18.82 8.70
C SER A 541 33.41 -17.38 8.82
N SER A 542 34.03 -16.60 9.69
CA SER A 542 34.08 -15.14 9.51
C SER A 542 34.85 -14.78 8.22
N PRO A 543 34.84 -13.50 7.81
CA PRO A 543 35.87 -12.93 6.93
C PRO A 543 37.30 -13.24 7.42
N SER A 544 38.26 -13.18 6.49
CA SER A 544 39.66 -13.59 6.69
C SER A 544 40.50 -12.60 7.49
N ALA A 545 40.15 -11.32 7.43
CA ALA A 545 40.60 -10.26 8.31
C ALA A 545 39.37 -9.56 8.89
N ASP A 546 39.56 -8.96 10.07
CA ASP A 546 38.53 -8.14 10.70
C ASP A 546 38.33 -6.83 9.92
N PRO A 547 37.09 -6.31 9.81
CA PRO A 547 36.86 -5.00 9.24
C PRO A 547 37.57 -3.92 10.05
N THR A 548 37.90 -2.81 9.40
CA THR A 548 38.54 -1.64 9.99
C THR A 548 37.54 -0.51 10.19
N TRP A 549 37.59 0.18 11.33
CA TRP A 549 36.92 1.47 11.51
C TRP A 549 37.86 2.42 12.23
N ILE A 550 38.06 3.61 11.65
CA ILE A 550 39.00 4.58 12.20
C ILE A 550 38.63 4.94 13.65
N ASP A 551 39.62 4.79 14.53
CA ASP A 551 39.58 4.99 15.99
C ASP A 551 38.75 3.96 16.81
N HIS A 552 38.36 2.83 16.21
CA HIS A 552 37.65 1.73 16.89
C HIS A 552 38.33 0.37 16.66
N GLY A 553 38.35 -0.50 17.68
CA GLY A 553 38.77 -1.90 17.53
C GLY A 553 37.60 -2.81 17.20
N PHE A 554 37.75 -3.73 16.25
CA PHE A 554 36.76 -4.79 16.02
C PHE A 554 36.75 -5.78 17.21
N VAL A 555 35.58 -6.31 17.56
CA VAL A 555 35.40 -7.21 18.72
C VAL A 555 34.76 -8.55 18.35
N SER A 556 33.69 -8.54 17.54
CA SER A 556 32.98 -9.76 17.10
C SER A 556 31.81 -9.44 16.15
N TRP A 557 31.29 -10.47 15.49
CA TRP A 557 30.04 -10.43 14.71
C TRP A 557 28.82 -10.72 15.58
N HIS A 558 27.73 -9.97 15.43
CA HIS A 558 26.49 -10.09 16.24
C HIS A 558 25.24 -9.97 15.37
N GLU A 559 24.20 -10.78 15.61
CA GLU A 559 22.86 -10.50 15.08
C GLU A 559 22.26 -9.25 15.77
N LYS A 560 21.25 -8.62 15.14
CA LYS A 560 20.40 -7.61 15.79
C LYS A 560 19.10 -8.21 16.36
N GLU A 561 18.58 -7.60 17.41
CA GLU A 561 17.25 -7.84 17.97
C GLU A 561 16.62 -6.51 18.42
N ASN A 562 15.39 -6.24 18.00
CA ASN A 562 14.70 -4.95 18.21
C ASN A 562 15.57 -3.72 17.82
N GLY A 563 16.41 -3.87 16.78
CA GLY A 563 17.32 -2.84 16.26
C GLY A 563 18.69 -2.76 16.95
N ASN A 564 18.88 -3.37 18.11
CA ASN A 564 20.14 -3.35 18.86
C ASN A 564 20.96 -4.63 18.60
N LEU A 565 22.29 -4.58 18.76
CA LEU A 565 23.11 -5.80 18.74
C LEU A 565 22.73 -6.71 19.91
N LYS A 566 22.70 -8.04 19.69
CA LYS A 566 22.57 -9.03 20.76
C LYS A 566 23.78 -8.98 21.71
N ALA A 567 23.64 -9.59 22.89
CA ALA A 567 24.75 -9.69 23.84
C ALA A 567 25.74 -10.78 23.42
N GLU A 568 25.19 -11.86 22.87
CA GLU A 568 25.86 -13.06 22.38
C GLU A 568 26.47 -12.84 20.99
N ALA A 569 27.78 -13.07 20.87
CA ALA A 569 28.44 -13.09 19.57
C ALA A 569 27.96 -14.29 18.73
N TRP A 570 27.93 -14.10 17.41
CA TRP A 570 27.67 -15.16 16.45
C TRP A 570 28.73 -16.26 16.52
N ASN A 571 28.28 -17.51 16.37
CA ASN A 571 29.11 -18.69 16.42
C ASN A 571 29.31 -19.26 15.00
N PRO A 572 30.51 -19.15 14.37
CA PRO A 572 30.76 -19.70 13.04
C PRO A 572 30.66 -21.23 12.96
N ALA A 573 30.66 -21.94 14.09
CA ALA A 573 30.41 -23.39 14.14
C ALA A 573 28.92 -23.76 14.21
N ALA A 574 28.00 -22.78 14.16
CA ALA A 574 26.55 -23.03 14.11
C ALA A 574 26.07 -23.23 12.65
N PRO A 575 25.22 -24.22 12.36
CA PRO A 575 24.73 -24.47 11.01
C PRO A 575 23.77 -23.38 10.53
N ILE A 576 23.99 -22.88 9.31
CA ILE A 576 23.16 -21.88 8.65
C ILE A 576 21.81 -22.51 8.28
N THR A 577 20.73 -21.96 8.84
CA THR A 577 19.35 -22.53 8.78
C THR A 577 18.28 -21.46 8.55
N LYS A 578 18.71 -20.24 8.25
CA LYS A 578 17.96 -19.01 7.93
C LYS A 578 18.96 -18.01 7.34
N ASP A 579 18.46 -16.95 6.71
CA ASP A 579 19.28 -15.78 6.41
C ASP A 579 19.78 -15.12 7.71
N LEU A 580 20.97 -14.53 7.66
CA LEU A 580 21.65 -13.94 8.80
C LEU A 580 22.27 -12.60 8.43
N GLU A 581 21.75 -11.52 9.00
CA GLU A 581 22.45 -10.24 9.07
C GLU A 581 23.33 -10.20 10.32
N LEU A 582 24.64 -10.11 10.10
CA LEU A 582 25.68 -10.08 11.11
C LEU A 582 26.37 -8.73 11.06
N PHE A 583 26.35 -8.02 12.18
CA PHE A 583 26.86 -6.67 12.30
C PHE A 583 28.14 -6.68 13.12
N ALA A 584 29.13 -5.89 12.69
CA ALA A 584 30.36 -5.72 13.45
C ALA A 584 30.08 -4.99 14.76
N LYS A 585 30.48 -5.63 15.87
CA LYS A 585 30.59 -5.00 17.19
C LYS A 585 31.98 -4.44 17.35
N TRP A 586 32.03 -3.17 17.69
CA TRP A 586 33.25 -2.40 17.90
C TRP A 586 33.48 -2.17 19.40
N THR A 587 34.71 -1.86 19.79
CA THR A 587 34.96 -1.20 21.06
C THR A 587 34.30 0.18 21.03
N GLU A 588 33.96 0.73 22.19
CA GLU A 588 33.81 2.18 22.28
C GLU A 588 35.13 2.82 21.79
N PRO A 589 35.09 3.93 21.04
CA PRO A 589 36.30 4.52 20.51
C PRO A 589 37.20 5.00 21.64
N ALA A 590 38.53 4.96 21.42
CA ALA A 590 39.37 5.91 22.12
C ALA A 590 38.87 7.31 21.74
N GLU A 591 38.48 8.13 22.72
CA GLU A 591 37.67 9.33 22.47
C GLU A 591 38.22 10.13 21.28
N LYS A 592 37.40 10.32 20.24
CA LYS A 592 37.84 11.06 19.04
C LYS A 592 38.21 12.47 19.47
N THR A 593 39.51 12.74 19.47
CA THR A 593 40.09 14.03 19.76
C THR A 593 40.14 14.87 18.50
N TYR A 594 39.76 16.13 18.66
CA TYR A 594 39.78 17.14 17.62
C TYR A 594 40.83 18.20 17.97
N ARG A 595 41.40 18.84 16.97
CA ARG A 595 42.46 19.85 17.11
C ARG A 595 41.95 21.22 16.69
N VAL A 596 42.45 22.26 17.36
CA VAL A 596 42.31 23.64 16.89
C VAL A 596 43.52 24.00 16.06
N ILE A 597 43.28 24.41 14.81
CA ILE A 597 44.32 24.70 13.82
C ILE A 597 44.30 26.19 13.54
N TYR A 598 45.33 26.89 13.98
CA TYR A 598 45.49 28.32 13.73
C TYR A 598 46.04 28.54 12.31
N HIS A 599 45.59 29.58 11.62
CA HIS A 599 45.93 29.88 10.23
C HIS A 599 46.23 31.36 10.03
N ALA A 600 47.45 31.68 9.58
CA ALA A 600 47.96 33.05 9.44
C ALA A 600 47.11 34.01 8.59
N ASN A 601 46.30 33.47 7.66
CA ASN A 601 45.36 34.25 6.84
C ASN A 601 46.03 35.40 6.06
N GLY A 602 47.21 35.10 5.49
CA GLY A 602 48.03 36.04 4.73
C GLY A 602 48.87 36.99 5.58
N ALA A 603 49.33 36.56 6.76
CA ALA A 603 50.36 37.26 7.55
C ALA A 603 51.73 37.25 6.85
N ASP A 604 52.63 38.16 7.26
CA ASP A 604 53.97 38.31 6.66
C ASP A 604 54.90 37.11 6.94
N ASP A 605 54.66 36.41 8.06
CA ASP A 605 55.51 35.34 8.57
C ASP A 605 54.65 34.24 9.22
N GLU A 606 54.31 33.23 8.43
CA GLU A 606 53.50 32.09 8.86
C GLU A 606 54.22 31.17 9.86
N SER A 607 55.54 31.31 10.06
CA SER A 607 56.28 30.53 11.07
C SER A 607 55.91 30.90 12.51
N LYS A 608 55.21 32.03 12.69
CA LYS A 608 54.73 32.55 13.98
C LYS A 608 53.31 32.12 14.34
N ILE A 609 52.64 31.28 13.55
CA ILE A 609 51.31 30.77 13.92
C ILE A 609 51.38 30.10 15.31
N PRO A 610 50.50 30.46 16.28
CA PRO A 610 50.43 29.74 17.55
C PRO A 610 50.07 28.27 17.33
N ILE A 611 50.93 27.37 17.77
CA ILE A 611 50.66 25.94 17.71
C ILE A 611 49.90 25.55 18.97
N ASP A 612 48.71 25.00 18.79
CA ASP A 612 48.05 24.20 19.81
C ASP A 612 48.39 22.72 19.58
N ALA A 613 48.86 22.07 20.64
CA ALA A 613 49.26 20.67 20.65
C ALA A 613 48.31 19.81 21.50
N THR A 614 47.27 20.41 22.08
CA THR A 614 46.24 19.70 22.84
C THR A 614 45.21 19.11 21.89
N GLU A 615 44.76 17.92 22.24
CA GLU A 615 43.77 17.14 21.53
C GLU A 615 42.52 17.04 22.40
N TYR A 616 41.39 17.52 21.88
CA TYR A 616 40.18 17.81 22.66
C TYR A 616 39.03 16.88 22.28
N PRO A 617 38.44 16.11 23.21
CA PRO A 617 37.23 15.35 22.92
C PRO A 617 36.03 16.29 22.71
N ALA A 618 35.01 15.81 21.98
CA ALA A 618 33.80 16.59 21.72
C ALA A 618 33.12 17.06 23.03
N GLY A 619 32.74 18.34 23.08
CA GLY A 619 32.15 18.99 24.25
C GLY A 619 33.14 19.57 25.26
N ALA A 620 34.44 19.26 25.17
CA ALA A 620 35.48 19.90 25.98
C ALA A 620 35.58 21.40 25.67
N TYR A 621 35.89 22.23 26.68
CA TYR A 621 36.13 23.65 26.48
C TYR A 621 37.55 23.91 25.98
N VAL A 622 37.68 24.61 24.85
CA VAL A 622 38.95 25.05 24.28
C VAL A 622 39.12 26.55 24.48
N THR A 623 40.20 26.94 25.15
CA THR A 623 40.61 28.35 25.26
C THR A 623 41.36 28.77 24.01
N VAL A 624 40.87 29.80 23.31
CA VAL A 624 41.56 30.33 22.13
C VAL A 624 42.90 30.97 22.52
N LYS A 625 43.96 30.69 21.76
CA LYS A 625 45.30 31.25 21.98
C LYS A 625 45.38 32.72 21.55
N ALA A 626 46.01 33.56 22.35
CA ALA A 626 46.38 34.93 21.95
C ALA A 626 47.47 34.93 20.85
N ASN A 627 47.79 36.10 20.30
CA ASN A 627 48.90 36.29 19.34
C ASN A 627 50.29 36.23 20.03
N GLU A 628 50.54 35.18 20.80
CA GLU A 628 51.70 35.00 21.69
C GLU A 628 53.06 35.05 20.98
N ASN A 629 53.07 34.74 19.67
CA ASN A 629 54.27 34.70 18.82
C ASN A 629 54.47 35.96 17.96
N GLY A 630 53.54 36.93 17.99
CA GLY A 630 53.66 38.20 17.25
C GLY A 630 53.56 38.05 15.73
N LEU A 631 52.51 37.39 15.23
CA LEU A 631 52.05 37.51 13.84
C LEU A 631 51.82 38.98 13.48
N THR A 632 52.23 39.37 12.27
CA THR A 632 52.03 40.70 11.67
C THR A 632 51.59 40.55 10.22
N LYS A 633 50.94 41.58 9.66
CA LYS A 633 50.51 41.61 8.26
C LYS A 633 50.60 43.01 7.67
N GLY A 634 51.74 43.38 7.10
CA GLY A 634 51.94 44.69 6.47
C GLY A 634 51.74 45.87 7.44
N ASN A 635 50.60 46.56 7.35
CA ASN A 635 50.18 47.58 8.32
C ASN A 635 48.88 47.20 9.07
N ASP A 636 48.33 46.01 8.84
CA ASP A 636 47.04 45.57 9.39
C ASP A 636 47.18 45.21 10.88
N ILE A 637 46.19 45.57 11.69
CA ILE A 637 46.09 45.18 13.10
C ILE A 637 45.46 43.79 13.20
N PHE A 638 46.09 42.92 13.98
CA PHE A 638 45.48 41.65 14.40
C PHE A 638 44.35 41.95 15.38
N LYS A 639 43.11 41.54 15.07
CA LYS A 639 41.93 41.77 15.91
C LYS A 639 41.58 40.58 16.81
N GLY A 640 41.99 39.37 16.42
CA GLY A 640 41.58 38.12 17.05
C GLY A 640 41.56 36.98 16.05
N TRP A 641 40.82 35.92 16.38
CA TRP A 641 40.67 34.74 15.54
C TRP A 641 39.23 34.56 15.09
N ASN A 642 39.03 34.16 13.82
CA ASN A 642 37.73 33.95 13.23
C ASN A 642 37.57 32.52 12.72
N THR A 643 36.37 31.94 12.83
CA THR A 643 36.06 30.60 12.28
C THR A 643 35.98 30.56 10.74
N LYS A 644 36.12 31.71 10.06
CA LYS A 644 36.20 31.80 8.59
C LYS A 644 37.32 32.74 8.13
N PRO A 645 37.96 32.49 6.97
CA PRO A 645 39.04 33.35 6.45
C PRO A 645 38.59 34.76 6.07
N ALA A 646 37.29 34.98 5.82
CA ALA A 646 36.75 36.26 5.39
C ALA A 646 36.18 37.14 6.54
N GLY A 647 36.33 36.72 7.80
CA GLY A 647 35.82 37.47 8.96
C GLY A 647 34.32 37.31 9.24
N ASP A 648 33.54 36.69 8.35
CA ASP A 648 32.09 36.51 8.48
C ASP A 648 31.66 35.30 9.36
N GLY A 649 32.58 34.75 10.15
CA GLY A 649 32.34 33.68 11.11
C GLY A 649 32.18 34.18 12.54
N THR A 650 32.26 33.27 13.51
CA THR A 650 32.41 33.61 14.93
C THR A 650 33.81 34.20 15.17
N HIS A 651 33.84 35.40 15.77
CA HIS A 651 35.05 36.09 16.23
C HIS A 651 35.42 35.69 17.66
N TYR A 652 36.72 35.65 17.95
CA TYR A 652 37.30 35.43 19.28
C TYR A 652 38.43 36.45 19.52
N ASP A 653 38.16 37.46 20.35
CA ASP A 653 39.15 38.47 20.75
C ASP A 653 40.38 37.86 21.44
N GLU A 654 41.56 38.48 21.23
CA GLU A 654 42.80 38.10 21.94
C GLU A 654 42.81 38.40 23.45
N ASN A 655 41.90 39.26 23.94
CA ASN A 655 41.92 39.80 25.30
C ASN A 655 40.69 39.43 26.16
N GLN A 656 39.86 38.48 25.73
CA GLN A 656 38.77 37.92 26.54
C GLN A 656 38.93 36.42 26.75
N ALA A 657 38.35 35.89 27.84
CA ALA A 657 38.38 34.46 28.20
C ALA A 657 37.42 33.63 27.32
N ASN A 658 37.53 33.79 26.00
CA ASN A 658 36.68 33.21 24.99
C ASN A 658 37.03 31.71 24.81
N ALA A 659 36.43 30.88 25.66
CA ALA A 659 36.43 29.43 25.50
C ALA A 659 35.19 28.99 24.70
N PHE A 660 35.37 28.11 23.72
CA PHE A 660 34.27 27.47 22.98
C PHE A 660 34.24 25.96 23.26
N GLN A 661 33.06 25.33 23.16
CA GLN A 661 32.98 23.87 23.27
C GLN A 661 33.36 23.21 21.95
N MET A 662 34.27 22.23 22.00
CA MET A 662 34.75 21.53 20.83
C MET A 662 33.63 20.74 20.15
N GLY A 663 33.52 20.87 18.82
CA GLY A 663 32.54 20.15 18.02
C GLY A 663 32.92 18.68 17.79
N THR A 664 32.30 18.07 16.78
CA THR A 664 32.65 16.73 16.28
C THR A 664 33.56 16.80 15.04
N GLU A 665 34.33 17.88 14.90
CA GLU A 665 35.27 18.14 13.80
C GLU A 665 36.40 19.08 14.25
N ASN A 666 37.51 19.12 13.49
CA ASN A 666 38.62 20.03 13.74
C ASN A 666 38.22 21.48 13.43
N VAL A 667 38.53 22.41 14.33
CA VAL A 667 38.21 23.83 14.14
C VAL A 667 39.42 24.56 13.58
N VAL A 668 39.28 25.17 12.41
CA VAL A 668 40.30 26.06 11.84
C VAL A 668 39.98 27.50 12.25
N LEU A 669 40.95 28.16 12.88
CA LEU A 669 40.87 29.54 13.31
C LEU A 669 41.79 30.41 12.45
N TYR A 670 41.19 31.32 11.70
CA TYR A 670 41.86 32.23 10.78
C TYR A 670 42.17 33.55 11.48
N ALA A 671 43.39 34.05 11.36
CA ALA A 671 43.76 35.34 11.90
C ALA A 671 42.89 36.45 11.27
N GLU A 672 42.26 37.27 12.10
CA GLU A 672 41.43 38.38 11.65
C GLU A 672 42.22 39.68 11.66
N TRP A 673 42.19 40.40 10.53
CA TRP A 673 43.08 41.52 10.23
C TRP A 673 42.25 42.74 9.83
N ALA A 674 42.38 43.83 10.60
CA ALA A 674 41.81 45.13 10.23
C ALA A 674 42.87 45.97 9.49
N PRO A 675 42.60 46.45 8.26
CA PRO A 675 43.53 47.33 7.56
C PRO A 675 43.61 48.68 8.30
N THR A 676 44.82 49.21 8.44
CA THR A 676 45.02 50.55 9.01
C THR A 676 45.35 51.60 7.97
N TYR A 677 44.94 52.82 8.27
CA TYR A 677 45.04 53.99 7.42
C TYR A 677 45.92 55.07 8.06
N THR A 678 46.43 55.98 7.24
CA THR A 678 47.30 57.08 7.64
C THR A 678 46.70 58.44 7.28
N VAL A 679 47.08 59.47 8.03
CA VAL A 679 46.80 60.88 7.69
C VAL A 679 48.12 61.56 7.31
N THR A 680 48.18 62.15 6.11
CA THR A 680 49.39 62.77 5.55
C THR A 680 49.15 64.24 5.26
N TYR A 681 49.94 65.12 5.86
CA TYR A 681 49.81 66.57 5.72
C TYR A 681 50.79 67.13 4.67
N MET A 682 50.27 67.92 3.73
CA MET A 682 50.97 68.38 2.53
C MET A 682 51.11 69.91 2.51
N PRO A 683 52.34 70.47 2.42
CA PRO A 683 52.59 71.92 2.49
C PRO A 683 51.89 72.80 1.44
N ASN A 684 51.43 72.21 0.33
CA ASN A 684 50.63 72.85 -0.73
C ASN A 684 51.07 74.29 -1.13
N GLY A 685 52.34 74.43 -1.50
CA GLY A 685 52.89 75.72 -1.94
C GLY A 685 53.26 76.71 -0.82
N ALA A 686 53.37 76.24 0.43
CA ALA A 686 54.14 76.94 1.47
C ALA A 686 55.57 77.24 0.99
N THR A 687 56.11 78.39 1.41
CA THR A 687 57.46 78.86 1.05
C THR A 687 58.53 78.42 2.06
N SER A 688 58.11 78.09 3.29
CA SER A 688 58.99 77.87 4.44
C SER A 688 58.38 76.85 5.41
N GLY A 689 59.24 76.23 6.23
CA GLY A 689 58.82 75.36 7.32
C GLY A 689 58.65 73.88 6.96
N THR A 690 58.00 73.15 7.87
CA THR A 690 57.74 71.70 7.77
C THR A 690 56.31 71.41 8.18
N ALA A 691 55.59 70.57 7.41
CA ALA A 691 54.26 70.10 7.77
C ALA A 691 54.29 69.30 9.10
N PRO A 692 53.17 69.22 9.84
CA PRO A 692 53.03 68.25 10.92
C PRO A 692 53.14 66.82 10.37
N THR A 693 53.69 65.90 11.17
CA THR A 693 53.73 64.47 10.83
C THR A 693 52.69 63.71 11.64
N ASP A 694 52.06 62.71 11.02
CA ASP A 694 51.34 61.68 11.76
C ASP A 694 52.06 60.33 11.71
N SER A 695 52.42 59.84 12.90
CA SER A 695 52.98 58.51 13.11
C SER A 695 51.91 57.47 13.42
N SER A 696 50.67 57.92 13.69
CA SER A 696 49.54 57.08 14.09
C SER A 696 49.09 56.12 12.99
N ARG A 697 48.27 55.15 13.37
CA ARG A 697 47.55 54.23 12.49
C ARG A 697 46.12 54.16 12.97
N TYR A 698 45.19 54.18 12.02
CA TYR A 698 43.76 54.34 12.29
C TYR A 698 42.93 53.27 11.60
N GLU A 699 41.91 52.75 12.26
CA GLU A 699 40.90 51.86 11.69
C GLU A 699 39.76 52.68 11.04
N SER A 700 38.92 52.03 10.22
CA SER A 700 37.73 52.70 9.67
C SER A 700 36.68 52.92 10.77
N GLY A 701 36.34 54.19 11.03
CA GLY A 701 35.53 54.62 12.17
C GLY A 701 36.33 55.29 13.28
N ASP A 702 37.65 55.38 13.17
CA ASP A 702 38.46 56.15 14.13
C ASP A 702 38.24 57.65 13.96
N SER A 703 38.13 58.34 15.10
CA SER A 703 37.98 59.79 15.18
C SER A 703 39.35 60.46 15.20
N VAL A 704 39.67 61.27 14.18
CA VAL A 704 40.96 61.96 14.06
C VAL A 704 40.78 63.48 14.05
N THR A 705 41.40 64.16 15.01
CA THR A 705 41.52 65.63 15.04
C THR A 705 42.64 66.11 14.11
N THR A 706 42.43 67.23 13.43
CA THR A 706 43.47 67.85 12.60
C THR A 706 44.54 68.51 13.45
N LYS A 707 45.80 68.34 13.06
CA LYS A 707 46.95 69.04 13.67
C LYS A 707 47.03 70.47 13.16
N ASP A 708 47.67 71.35 13.93
CA ASP A 708 48.03 72.69 13.45
C ASP A 708 48.94 72.64 12.20
N LYS A 709 49.13 73.77 11.52
CA LYS A 709 50.05 73.88 10.38
C LYS A 709 51.53 73.71 10.76
N ASN A 710 51.86 73.52 12.05
CA ASN A 710 53.22 73.49 12.58
C ASN A 710 54.01 74.73 12.10
N MET A 711 55.29 74.55 11.76
CA MET A 711 56.18 75.57 11.23
C MET A 711 55.84 76.04 9.81
N LEU A 712 54.79 75.54 9.14
CA LEU A 712 54.47 75.96 7.77
C LEU A 712 54.18 77.47 7.68
N ASP A 713 54.82 78.10 6.70
CA ASP A 713 54.65 79.50 6.35
C ASP A 713 54.60 79.67 4.82
N LYS A 714 53.76 80.59 4.36
CA LYS A 714 53.68 81.01 2.96
C LYS A 714 53.71 82.53 2.94
N THR A 715 54.87 83.08 2.61
CA THR A 715 55.15 84.51 2.79
C THR A 715 54.11 85.40 2.10
N GLY A 716 53.40 86.21 2.89
CA GLY A 716 52.34 87.13 2.40
C GLY A 716 50.93 86.55 2.38
N HIS A 717 50.73 85.32 2.87
CA HIS A 717 49.43 84.65 2.95
C HIS A 717 49.12 84.16 4.36
N ALA A 718 47.86 84.23 4.78
CA ALA A 718 47.37 83.51 5.95
C ALA A 718 47.12 82.04 5.60
N PHE A 719 47.42 81.13 6.53
CA PHE A 719 46.85 79.77 6.49
C PHE A 719 45.36 79.88 6.85
N LEU A 720 44.50 79.14 6.14
CA LEU A 720 43.08 79.08 6.43
C LEU A 720 42.71 77.75 7.10
N GLU A 721 43.02 76.64 6.44
CA GLU A 721 42.51 75.32 6.79
C GLU A 721 43.30 74.20 6.08
N TRP A 722 43.09 72.98 6.51
CA TRP A 722 43.42 71.78 5.75
C TRP A 722 42.24 71.39 4.84
N ASN A 723 42.53 70.89 3.64
CA ASN A 723 41.51 70.40 2.71
C ASN A 723 41.92 69.08 2.05
N THR A 724 40.97 68.20 1.72
CA THR A 724 41.27 66.92 1.04
C THR A 724 41.75 67.08 -0.41
N LEU A 725 41.57 68.26 -1.02
CA LEU A 725 42.08 68.60 -2.37
C LEU A 725 42.97 69.86 -2.32
N PRO A 726 44.06 69.91 -3.12
CA PRO A 726 45.04 71.01 -3.11
C PRO A 726 44.51 72.35 -3.65
N ASP A 727 43.35 72.36 -4.31
CA ASP A 727 42.68 73.56 -4.82
C ASP A 727 41.60 74.11 -3.87
N GLY A 728 41.38 73.48 -2.71
CA GLY A 728 40.36 73.87 -1.74
C GLY A 728 38.93 73.43 -2.08
N THR A 729 38.73 72.63 -3.14
CA THR A 729 37.38 72.17 -3.54
C THR A 729 36.91 70.90 -2.83
N GLY A 730 37.77 70.28 -2.01
CA GLY A 730 37.46 69.10 -1.21
C GLY A 730 36.89 69.43 0.17
N THR A 731 36.87 68.44 1.05
CA THR A 731 36.39 68.60 2.43
C THR A 731 37.36 69.43 3.25
N THR A 732 36.84 70.45 3.93
CA THR A 732 37.53 71.44 4.76
C THR A 732 37.64 71.01 6.22
N TYR A 733 38.81 71.20 6.83
CA TYR A 733 39.06 70.98 8.26
C TYR A 733 40.00 72.08 8.80
N GLY A 734 39.52 72.91 9.72
CA GLY A 734 40.34 73.97 10.33
C GLY A 734 41.52 73.46 11.19
N GLU A 735 42.37 74.38 11.66
CA GLU A 735 43.40 74.05 12.66
C GLU A 735 42.76 73.61 13.98
N ASN A 736 43.29 72.55 14.60
CA ASN A 736 42.91 72.08 15.93
C ASN A 736 41.39 71.90 16.16
N GLN A 737 40.64 71.56 15.10
CA GLN A 737 39.19 71.35 15.20
C GLN A 737 38.87 70.21 16.16
N VAL A 738 37.95 70.49 17.10
CA VAL A 738 37.49 69.52 18.10
C VAL A 738 36.60 68.44 17.46
N ASP A 739 35.94 68.79 16.36
CA ASP A 739 35.17 67.88 15.51
C ASP A 739 36.11 66.94 14.73
N ALA A 740 36.51 65.85 15.40
CA ALA A 740 37.35 64.81 14.85
C ALA A 740 36.68 64.11 13.65
N PHE A 741 37.33 64.15 12.48
CA PHE A 741 36.78 63.52 11.28
C PHE A 741 36.92 61.99 11.36
N GLN A 742 35.95 61.28 10.79
CA GLN A 742 35.96 59.82 10.76
C GLN A 742 36.88 59.31 9.65
N ILE A 743 37.89 58.51 10.02
CA ILE A 743 38.66 57.74 9.04
C ILE A 743 37.72 56.76 8.35
N SER A 744 37.71 56.80 7.02
CA SER A 744 36.97 55.88 6.17
C SER A 744 37.90 54.77 5.66
N ASN A 745 37.44 53.94 4.72
CA ASN A 745 38.24 52.89 4.09
C ASN A 745 39.33 53.44 3.13
N GLY A 746 40.31 54.18 3.65
CA GLY A 746 41.45 54.68 2.88
C GLY A 746 42.31 55.71 3.63
N ASN A 747 43.57 55.85 3.23
CA ASN A 747 44.47 56.90 3.71
C ASN A 747 43.95 58.29 3.33
N VAL A 748 44.08 59.25 4.24
CA VAL A 748 43.64 60.65 4.03
C VAL A 748 44.87 61.53 3.80
N ILE A 749 44.81 62.36 2.76
CA ILE A 749 45.83 63.37 2.47
C ILE A 749 45.18 64.74 2.64
N LEU A 750 45.83 65.61 3.41
CA LEU A 750 45.36 66.95 3.76
C LEU A 750 46.34 68.00 3.23
N TYR A 751 45.83 68.95 2.46
CA TYR A 751 46.59 70.01 1.81
C TYR A 751 46.34 71.35 2.50
N ALA A 752 47.41 72.11 2.77
CA ALA A 752 47.30 73.43 3.36
C ALA A 752 46.60 74.42 2.40
N ILE A 753 45.49 75.01 2.80
CA ILE A 753 44.83 76.08 2.06
C ILE A 753 45.26 77.43 2.63
N TRP A 754 45.52 78.36 1.72
CA TRP A 754 46.09 79.67 2.01
C TRP A 754 45.21 80.75 1.38
N ASP A 755 45.11 81.90 2.02
CA ASP A 755 44.24 83.00 1.58
C ASP A 755 44.65 83.64 0.25
N ALA A 756 43.78 84.49 -0.30
CA ALA A 756 44.12 85.40 -1.39
C ALA A 756 44.73 86.70 -0.82
N GLY A 757 45.88 86.58 -0.17
CA GLY A 757 46.49 87.60 0.69
C GLY A 757 46.56 89.01 0.11
N GLY A 758 46.18 90.00 0.93
CA GLY A 758 46.24 91.43 0.57
C GLY A 758 45.30 92.39 1.31
N ILE A 759 44.69 92.00 2.44
CA ILE A 759 43.64 92.78 3.12
C ILE A 759 44.14 93.26 4.51
N PRO A 760 43.80 94.50 4.97
CA PRO A 760 44.17 94.97 6.31
C PRO A 760 43.50 94.18 7.44
N GLN A 761 44.11 94.16 8.63
CA GLN A 761 43.50 93.56 9.82
C GLN A 761 42.16 94.23 10.15
N THR A 762 41.09 93.43 10.22
CA THR A 762 39.81 93.79 10.81
C THR A 762 39.84 93.53 12.32
N THR A 763 39.31 94.47 13.10
CA THR A 763 39.07 94.30 14.53
C THR A 763 37.58 94.24 14.84
N PHE A 764 37.22 93.58 15.92
CA PHE A 764 35.85 93.25 16.33
C PHE A 764 35.54 93.75 17.74
N THR A 765 34.26 93.84 18.06
CA THR A 765 33.72 94.38 19.31
C THR A 765 32.69 93.44 19.95
N VAL A 766 32.52 93.58 21.27
CA VAL A 766 31.52 92.84 22.05
C VAL A 766 30.55 93.85 22.64
N THR A 767 29.26 93.56 22.52
CA THR A 767 28.17 94.41 23.01
C THR A 767 27.19 93.58 23.81
N TYR A 768 26.50 94.21 24.76
CA TYR A 768 25.57 93.56 25.68
C TYR A 768 24.15 94.12 25.48
N ASP A 769 23.13 93.27 25.56
CA ASP A 769 21.72 93.60 25.35
C ASP A 769 20.87 93.20 26.56
N GLU A 770 20.00 94.08 27.05
CA GLU A 770 19.20 93.88 28.26
C GLU A 770 18.20 92.71 28.18
N ASN A 771 17.91 92.21 26.99
CA ASN A 771 17.02 91.08 26.70
C ASN A 771 15.69 91.11 27.46
N GLY A 772 14.99 92.24 27.35
CA GLY A 772 13.71 92.46 28.01
C GLY A 772 13.78 92.58 29.54
N ALA A 773 14.89 93.08 30.09
CA ALA A 773 14.93 93.57 31.47
C ALA A 773 13.83 94.62 31.70
N THR A 774 13.27 94.67 32.92
CA THR A 774 12.26 95.66 33.30
C THR A 774 12.86 96.96 33.82
N SER A 775 14.11 96.96 34.30
CA SER A 775 14.89 98.17 34.58
C SER A 775 16.40 97.90 34.62
N GLY A 776 17.21 98.97 34.61
CA GLY A 776 18.67 98.92 34.68
C GLY A 776 19.37 99.34 33.39
N THR A 777 20.67 99.06 33.33
CA THR A 777 21.51 99.26 32.13
C THR A 777 22.52 98.12 31.99
N VAL A 778 22.78 97.68 30.76
CA VAL A 778 23.82 96.71 30.42
C VAL A 778 25.24 97.22 30.74
N PRO A 779 26.23 96.32 30.98
CA PRO A 779 27.64 96.69 30.99
C PRO A 779 28.13 97.06 29.57
N VAL A 780 29.26 97.75 29.50
CA VAL A 780 29.88 98.20 28.23
C VAL A 780 31.30 97.67 28.16
N ASP A 781 31.62 96.93 27.10
CA ASP A 781 33.01 96.57 26.80
C ASP A 781 33.75 97.78 26.19
N GLY A 782 34.99 97.99 26.63
CA GLY A 782 35.87 99.05 26.14
C GLY A 782 36.97 98.56 25.19
N ASN A 783 37.05 97.26 24.94
CA ASN A 783 38.11 96.64 24.15
C ASN A 783 37.82 96.64 22.65
N SER A 784 38.84 96.34 21.86
CA SER A 784 38.71 96.01 20.43
C SER A 784 39.66 94.87 20.13
N TYR A 785 39.12 93.81 19.55
CA TYR A 785 39.76 92.50 19.45
C TYR A 785 40.22 92.21 18.03
N ASN A 786 41.31 91.47 17.86
CA ASN A 786 41.72 90.91 16.58
C ASN A 786 40.97 89.61 16.28
N LEU A 787 41.08 89.13 15.04
CA LEU A 787 40.60 87.80 14.67
C LEU A 787 41.19 86.72 15.59
N ALA A 788 40.31 85.92 16.21
CA ALA A 788 40.61 84.85 17.16
C ALA A 788 41.20 85.27 18.53
N ASP A 789 41.18 86.55 18.89
CA ASP A 789 41.50 86.96 20.27
C ASP A 789 40.44 86.43 21.26
N PHE A 790 40.85 86.15 22.50
CA PHE A 790 39.95 85.67 23.56
C PHE A 790 39.21 86.83 24.27
N VAL A 791 37.89 86.70 24.37
CA VAL A 791 36.99 87.60 25.09
C VAL A 791 36.83 87.16 26.55
N THR A 792 36.60 88.10 27.46
CA THR A 792 36.16 87.84 28.84
C THR A 792 34.81 88.52 29.03
N THR A 793 33.79 87.81 29.51
CA THR A 793 32.47 88.42 29.73
C THR A 793 32.48 89.40 30.90
N LEU A 794 31.55 90.35 30.93
CA LEU A 794 31.38 91.31 32.02
C LEU A 794 30.21 90.90 32.92
N GLY A 795 30.33 90.97 34.24
CA GLY A 795 29.21 90.64 35.13
C GLY A 795 28.09 91.70 35.18
N ASN A 796 26.93 91.30 35.72
CA ASN A 796 25.84 92.24 36.00
C ASN A 796 26.18 93.01 37.28
N THR A 797 26.87 94.14 37.13
CA THR A 797 27.35 94.97 38.25
C THR A 797 26.25 95.74 39.02
N GLY A 798 25.01 95.22 39.03
CA GLY A 798 24.01 95.53 40.06
C GLY A 798 22.91 96.50 39.66
N THR A 799 22.57 96.62 38.37
CA THR A 799 21.38 97.41 37.95
C THR A 799 20.39 96.66 37.07
N LEU A 800 20.84 95.70 36.26
CA LEU A 800 19.99 95.02 35.31
C LEU A 800 19.03 94.07 36.04
N THR A 801 17.73 94.28 35.90
CA THR A 801 16.68 93.60 36.66
C THR A 801 15.45 93.32 35.81
N LYS A 802 14.85 92.13 35.97
CA LYS A 802 13.65 91.70 35.27
C LYS A 802 12.63 91.17 36.28
N THR A 803 11.43 91.73 36.27
CA THR A 803 10.40 91.44 37.29
C THR A 803 10.03 89.95 37.23
N ASP A 804 10.11 89.26 38.36
CA ASP A 804 9.90 87.80 38.53
C ASP A 804 10.92 86.88 37.84
N PHE A 805 12.08 87.41 37.45
CA PHE A 805 13.23 86.64 36.94
C PHE A 805 14.53 87.01 37.67
N VAL A 806 15.46 86.04 37.74
CA VAL A 806 16.84 86.23 38.17
C VAL A 806 17.78 86.26 36.96
N PHE A 807 18.79 87.13 37.00
CA PHE A 807 19.85 87.17 35.98
C PHE A 807 20.78 85.97 36.17
N LYS A 808 21.04 85.20 35.10
CA LYS A 808 21.90 84.00 35.17
C LYS A 808 23.28 84.17 34.51
N GLY A 809 23.41 85.10 33.56
CA GLY A 809 24.62 85.24 32.76
C GLY A 809 24.27 85.85 31.41
N TRP A 810 25.06 85.53 30.40
CA TRP A 810 24.89 86.03 29.04
C TRP A 810 24.73 84.90 28.03
N ASN A 811 23.90 85.10 27.02
CA ASN A 811 23.64 84.13 25.97
C ASN A 811 23.93 84.72 24.59
N THR A 812 24.44 83.93 23.64
CA THR A 812 24.66 84.41 22.26
C THR A 812 23.39 84.61 21.45
N LEU A 813 22.21 84.16 21.94
CA LEU A 813 20.90 84.38 21.32
C LEU A 813 19.89 84.94 22.33
N ALA A 814 19.04 85.86 21.89
CA ALA A 814 18.04 86.54 22.72
C ALA A 814 16.97 85.59 23.30
N ASP A 815 16.73 84.44 22.67
CA ASP A 815 15.79 83.43 23.16
C ASP A 815 16.40 82.44 24.18
N GLY A 816 17.69 82.61 24.53
CA GLY A 816 18.41 81.73 25.44
C GLY A 816 18.87 80.40 24.83
N THR A 817 18.66 80.17 23.52
CA THR A 817 19.05 78.90 22.86
C THR A 817 20.49 78.88 22.37
N GLY A 818 21.24 79.97 22.53
CA GLY A 818 22.64 80.10 22.19
C GLY A 818 23.58 79.59 23.29
N VAL A 819 24.85 79.96 23.17
CA VAL A 819 25.89 79.58 24.14
C VAL A 819 25.76 80.46 25.37
N HIS A 820 25.61 79.83 26.54
CA HIS A 820 25.65 80.47 27.84
C HIS A 820 27.10 80.81 28.25
N TYR A 821 27.27 81.98 28.86
CA TYR A 821 28.49 82.41 29.52
C TYR A 821 28.19 82.96 30.92
N ASP A 822 28.95 82.49 31.90
CA ASP A 822 28.90 82.99 33.29
C ASP A 822 29.26 84.48 33.36
N GLU A 823 28.92 85.13 34.47
CA GLU A 823 29.43 86.49 34.71
C GLU A 823 30.93 86.51 35.04
N ASN A 824 31.65 87.43 34.40
CA ASN A 824 33.11 87.61 34.56
C ASN A 824 33.94 86.40 34.07
N GLN A 825 33.40 85.60 33.15
CA GLN A 825 34.06 84.39 32.62
C GLN A 825 35.26 84.76 31.75
N ALA A 826 36.45 84.44 32.25
CA ALA A 826 37.71 84.64 31.51
C ALA A 826 37.83 83.67 30.31
N ASN A 827 38.30 84.19 29.18
CA ASN A 827 38.51 83.44 27.93
C ASN A 827 37.24 82.71 27.42
N ALA A 828 36.07 83.31 27.60
CA ALA A 828 34.76 82.72 27.30
C ALA A 828 34.62 82.24 25.83
N PHE A 829 35.15 83.00 24.86
CA PHE A 829 35.18 82.61 23.45
C PHE A 829 36.30 83.33 22.68
N GLN A 830 36.63 82.83 21.49
CA GLN A 830 37.46 83.52 20.51
C GLN A 830 36.56 84.28 19.51
N ILE A 831 36.91 85.53 19.18
CA ILE A 831 36.06 86.42 18.39
C ILE A 831 36.46 86.48 16.91
N TYR A 832 35.47 86.30 16.02
CA TYR A 832 35.66 86.25 14.56
C TYR A 832 34.81 87.27 13.78
N ASN A 833 33.89 87.95 14.47
CA ASN A 833 32.99 89.00 14.01
C ASN A 833 32.55 89.83 15.23
N ASP A 834 31.88 90.97 15.04
CA ASP A 834 31.22 91.66 16.16
C ASP A 834 30.16 90.76 16.82
N VAL A 835 30.08 90.76 18.16
CA VAL A 835 29.19 89.89 18.94
C VAL A 835 28.23 90.72 19.80
N ILE A 836 26.97 90.26 19.86
CA ILE A 836 25.96 90.73 20.82
C ILE A 836 25.71 89.60 21.83
N LEU A 837 25.75 89.93 23.11
CA LEU A 837 25.49 89.03 24.23
C LEU A 837 24.22 89.49 24.96
N TYR A 838 23.20 88.64 24.96
CA TYR A 838 21.87 88.92 25.49
C TYR A 838 21.77 88.45 26.94
N ALA A 839 21.20 89.27 27.83
CA ALA A 839 21.04 88.89 29.24
C ALA A 839 20.18 87.62 29.37
N GLU A 840 20.66 86.62 30.12
CA GLU A 840 19.94 85.38 30.36
C GLU A 840 19.15 85.44 31.68
N TRP A 841 17.90 84.98 31.64
CA TRP A 841 16.92 85.22 32.69
C TRP A 841 16.18 83.92 33.05
N ALA A 842 16.38 83.42 34.28
CA ALA A 842 15.61 82.29 34.80
C ALA A 842 14.37 82.79 35.58
N PRO A 843 13.20 82.16 35.44
CA PRO A 843 11.99 82.54 36.17
C PRO A 843 12.11 82.23 37.67
N THR A 844 11.33 82.94 38.49
CA THR A 844 11.23 82.71 39.93
C THR A 844 9.79 82.48 40.37
N TYR A 845 9.62 81.72 41.45
CA TYR A 845 8.34 81.24 41.98
C TYR A 845 8.11 81.68 43.42
N THR A 846 6.87 81.56 43.87
CA THR A 846 6.38 82.01 45.19
C THR A 846 5.41 80.98 45.77
N VAL A 847 5.27 80.97 47.09
CA VAL A 847 4.32 80.11 47.81
C VAL A 847 3.29 80.96 48.54
N THR A 848 2.04 80.53 48.48
CA THR A 848 0.92 81.22 49.13
C THR A 848 0.06 80.25 49.92
N TYR A 849 -0.51 80.72 51.03
CA TYR A 849 -1.30 79.91 51.96
C TYR A 849 -2.78 80.32 51.93
N ASP A 850 -3.67 79.38 52.17
CA ASP A 850 -5.13 79.53 52.14
C ASP A 850 -5.78 78.90 53.38
N ALA A 851 -6.67 79.65 54.03
CA ALA A 851 -7.30 79.26 55.30
C ALA A 851 -8.25 78.05 55.17
N ASN A 852 -8.67 77.69 53.95
CA ASN A 852 -9.40 76.46 53.62
C ASN A 852 -10.48 76.03 54.64
N TYR A 853 -11.58 76.77 54.66
CA TYR A 853 -12.73 76.55 55.55
C TYR A 853 -12.45 76.67 57.06
N ALA A 854 -11.37 77.35 57.47
CA ALA A 854 -11.25 77.86 58.84
C ALA A 854 -12.39 78.85 59.16
N ASP A 855 -12.87 78.81 60.40
CA ASP A 855 -13.87 79.74 60.93
C ASP A 855 -13.23 81.05 61.43
N SER A 856 -11.93 81.02 61.78
CA SER A 856 -11.18 82.12 62.39
C SER A 856 -9.68 82.04 62.05
N GLY A 857 -8.94 83.12 62.35
CA GLY A 857 -7.49 83.22 62.17
C GLY A 857 -7.01 83.92 60.89
N THR A 858 -5.72 83.79 60.61
CA THR A 858 -5.06 84.31 59.40
C THR A 858 -4.03 83.32 58.87
N VAL A 859 -3.74 83.37 57.57
CA VAL A 859 -2.70 82.53 56.94
C VAL A 859 -1.30 83.11 57.11
N PRO A 860 -0.23 82.29 57.12
CA PRO A 860 1.14 82.77 57.01
C PRO A 860 1.41 83.51 55.70
N ILE A 861 2.48 84.30 55.69
CA ILE A 861 2.97 85.02 54.51
C ILE A 861 4.41 84.60 54.26
N ASP A 862 4.66 84.00 53.10
CA ASP A 862 6.01 83.86 52.56
C ASP A 862 6.34 85.08 51.68
N GLY A 863 7.56 85.61 51.83
CA GLY A 863 8.08 86.74 51.05
C GLY A 863 9.21 86.33 50.10
N THR A 864 9.57 85.05 50.06
CA THR A 864 10.70 84.51 49.33
C THR A 864 10.34 84.35 47.83
N ARG A 865 11.30 84.68 46.96
CA ARG A 865 11.29 84.24 45.57
C ARG A 865 12.28 83.09 45.44
N TYR A 866 11.81 81.99 44.89
CA TYR A 866 12.54 80.74 44.72
C TYR A 866 12.87 80.49 43.26
N GLU A 867 13.99 79.82 42.97
CA GLU A 867 14.28 79.28 41.64
C GLU A 867 13.58 77.93 41.39
N TYR A 868 13.72 77.42 40.17
CA TYR A 868 13.22 76.09 39.82
C TYR A 868 14.00 74.99 40.56
N ASN A 869 13.27 74.11 41.27
CA ASN A 869 13.77 73.09 42.20
C ASN A 869 14.44 73.62 43.49
N ASP A 870 14.19 74.86 43.91
CA ASP A 870 14.58 75.30 45.26
C ASP A 870 13.75 74.59 46.34
N ALA A 871 14.35 74.41 47.52
CA ALA A 871 13.69 73.81 48.69
C ALA A 871 12.86 74.85 49.47
N VAL A 872 11.53 74.70 49.44
CA VAL A 872 10.61 75.50 50.26
C VAL A 872 10.35 74.78 51.59
N TYR A 873 10.72 75.41 52.69
CA TYR A 873 10.31 75.02 54.03
C TYR A 873 8.98 75.66 54.39
N LEU A 874 8.05 74.87 54.94
CA LEU A 874 6.68 75.30 55.18
C LEU A 874 6.54 76.18 56.44
N GLN A 875 5.56 77.08 56.43
CA GLN A 875 5.22 77.92 57.56
C GLN A 875 4.22 77.21 58.49
N GLU A 876 4.51 77.19 59.80
CA GLU A 876 3.57 76.73 60.84
C GLU A 876 2.29 77.58 60.88
N ASN A 877 1.27 77.15 61.64
CA ASN A 877 0.00 77.89 61.86
C ASN A 877 0.15 79.17 62.74
N THR A 878 1.16 79.99 62.42
CA THR A 878 1.55 81.21 63.14
C THR A 878 0.45 82.27 63.20
N GLY A 879 -0.49 82.25 62.27
CA GLY A 879 -1.66 83.14 62.22
C GLY A 879 -2.89 82.64 62.97
N ASN A 880 -2.78 81.52 63.71
CA ASN A 880 -3.81 80.91 64.55
C ASN A 880 -5.13 80.65 63.81
N LEU A 881 -5.08 79.90 62.71
CA LEU A 881 -6.27 79.34 62.06
C LEU A 881 -6.99 78.39 63.01
N GLU A 882 -8.30 78.54 63.13
CA GLU A 882 -9.19 77.72 63.96
C GLU A 882 -10.43 77.28 63.15
N LYS A 883 -10.93 76.08 63.43
CA LYS A 883 -12.13 75.50 62.79
C LYS A 883 -12.90 74.65 63.80
N ALA A 884 -14.21 74.81 63.87
CA ALA A 884 -15.02 74.15 64.88
C ALA A 884 -15.01 72.61 64.75
N ASN A 885 -14.79 71.90 65.87
CA ASN A 885 -14.70 70.44 65.96
C ASN A 885 -13.66 69.83 64.99
N SER A 886 -12.56 70.54 64.73
CA SER A 886 -11.47 70.07 63.87
C SER A 886 -10.12 70.65 64.29
N LYS A 887 -9.10 69.80 64.32
CA LYS A 887 -7.71 70.16 64.60
C LYS A 887 -6.96 70.43 63.30
N PHE A 888 -6.18 71.51 63.26
CA PHE A 888 -5.23 71.77 62.16
C PHE A 888 -4.11 70.74 62.23
N ILE A 889 -3.82 70.06 61.12
CA ILE A 889 -2.77 69.03 61.04
C ILE A 889 -1.66 69.36 60.03
N GLY A 890 -1.82 70.40 59.21
CA GLY A 890 -0.84 70.73 58.18
C GLY A 890 -1.41 71.49 56.99
N TRP A 891 -0.73 71.38 55.85
CA TRP A 891 -1.10 72.04 54.60
C TRP A 891 -1.19 71.03 53.46
N ASN A 892 -2.25 71.13 52.65
CA ASN A 892 -2.48 70.30 51.48
C ASN A 892 -2.26 71.09 50.17
N THR A 893 -1.87 70.43 49.08
CA THR A 893 -1.85 71.07 47.74
C THR A 893 -3.24 71.26 47.12
N LEU A 894 -4.30 70.63 47.65
CA LEU A 894 -5.68 70.79 47.19
C LEU A 894 -6.65 71.11 48.36
N PRO A 895 -7.68 71.94 48.14
CA PRO A 895 -8.60 72.38 49.21
C PRO A 895 -9.50 71.26 49.76
N ASP A 896 -9.62 70.13 49.06
CA ASP A 896 -10.41 68.97 49.49
C ASP A 896 -9.61 67.90 50.25
N GLY A 897 -8.31 68.14 50.49
CA GLY A 897 -7.41 67.20 51.15
C GLY A 897 -6.94 66.03 50.27
N THR A 898 -7.28 66.00 48.98
CA THR A 898 -6.89 64.90 48.06
C THR A 898 -5.52 65.10 47.41
N GLY A 899 -4.86 66.23 47.68
CA GLY A 899 -3.51 66.54 47.22
C GLY A 899 -2.44 65.98 48.14
N THR A 900 -1.23 66.53 48.03
CA THR A 900 -0.13 66.18 48.93
C THR A 900 -0.32 66.91 50.26
N SER A 901 -0.61 66.14 51.31
CA SER A 901 -0.57 66.60 52.70
C SER A 901 0.88 66.79 53.15
N TYR A 902 1.14 67.90 53.85
CA TYR A 902 2.39 68.17 54.56
C TYR A 902 2.06 68.48 56.02
N ASP A 903 2.58 67.68 56.95
CA ASP A 903 2.27 67.79 58.39
C ASP A 903 2.82 69.10 59.00
N ALA A 904 2.15 69.63 60.01
CA ALA A 904 2.54 70.84 60.73
C ALA A 904 3.79 70.66 61.61
N ASP A 905 4.04 69.45 62.13
CA ASP A 905 5.06 69.17 63.16
C ASP A 905 6.39 68.64 62.58
N ILE A 906 6.56 68.60 61.24
CA ILE A 906 7.74 68.02 60.58
C ILE A 906 8.56 69.03 59.78
N SER A 907 9.90 68.89 59.82
CA SER A 907 10.84 69.76 59.11
C SER A 907 10.99 69.41 57.61
N GLU A 908 9.88 69.14 56.93
CA GLU A 908 9.87 68.82 55.50
C GLU A 908 9.99 70.07 54.62
N PHE A 909 10.46 69.83 53.40
CA PHE A 909 10.48 70.80 52.32
C PHE A 909 9.99 70.15 51.03
N PHE A 910 9.41 70.94 50.13
CA PHE A 910 9.14 70.51 48.76
C PHE A 910 10.01 71.29 47.77
N LEU A 911 10.29 70.68 46.62
CA LEU A 911 11.01 71.36 45.53
C LEU A 911 10.01 72.14 44.68
N ILE A 912 10.14 73.46 44.64
CA ILE A 912 9.19 74.33 43.92
C ILE A 912 9.49 74.39 42.42
N THR A 913 8.47 74.16 41.61
CA THR A 913 8.56 74.10 40.14
C THR A 913 7.63 75.08 39.43
N GLU A 914 6.63 75.61 40.15
CA GLU A 914 5.69 76.65 39.74
C GLU A 914 5.21 77.45 40.98
N ASN A 915 4.33 78.44 40.80
CA ASN A 915 3.76 79.19 41.94
C ASN A 915 2.75 78.33 42.71
N THR A 916 3.13 77.82 43.88
CA THR A 916 2.28 76.92 44.68
C THR A 916 1.30 77.67 45.58
N ARG A 917 0.05 77.18 45.65
CA ARG A 917 -0.92 77.56 46.68
C ARG A 917 -1.24 76.35 47.55
N LEU A 918 -1.16 76.53 48.86
CA LEU A 918 -1.37 75.50 49.88
C LEU A 918 -2.58 75.83 50.74
N TYR A 919 -3.30 74.81 51.18
CA TYR A 919 -4.61 74.91 51.82
C TYR A 919 -4.58 74.25 53.20
N ALA A 920 -5.11 74.91 54.23
CA ALA A 920 -5.11 74.35 55.59
C ALA A 920 -5.82 72.97 55.65
N GLU A 921 -5.17 71.99 56.27
CA GLU A 921 -5.64 70.61 56.38
C GLU A 921 -6.13 70.32 57.81
N TRP A 922 -7.26 69.63 57.90
CA TRP A 922 -8.08 69.56 59.12
C TRP A 922 -8.57 68.14 59.41
N THR A 923 -8.24 67.59 60.56
CA THR A 923 -8.81 66.32 61.05
C THR A 923 -9.98 66.59 61.99
N PRO A 924 -11.12 65.87 61.90
CA PRO A 924 -12.20 65.96 62.88
C PRO A 924 -11.78 65.40 64.25
N VAL A 925 -12.25 66.03 65.31
CA VAL A 925 -12.01 65.61 66.71
C VAL A 925 -13.30 65.43 67.49
N TYR A 926 -13.27 64.57 68.50
CA TYR A 926 -14.44 64.04 69.22
C TYR A 926 -14.22 64.04 70.74
N THR A 927 -15.30 63.95 71.51
CA THR A 927 -15.30 64.11 72.99
C THR A 927 -15.92 62.91 73.73
N VAL A 928 -15.52 62.71 75.00
CA VAL A 928 -16.09 61.65 75.87
C VAL A 928 -16.85 62.28 77.04
N THR A 929 -18.18 62.08 77.06
CA THR A 929 -19.08 62.67 78.06
C THR A 929 -19.56 61.62 79.07
N TYR A 930 -19.57 61.97 80.35
CA TYR A 930 -19.89 61.05 81.45
C TYR A 930 -21.19 61.40 82.18
N HIS A 931 -22.03 60.40 82.43
CA HIS A 931 -23.40 60.54 82.95
C HIS A 931 -23.65 59.68 84.19
N GLY A 932 -24.09 60.30 85.29
CA GLY A 932 -24.40 59.59 86.55
C GLY A 932 -25.55 58.55 86.44
N ASN A 933 -26.35 58.68 85.38
CA ASN A 933 -27.44 57.79 84.94
C ASN A 933 -28.63 57.72 85.91
N THR A 934 -28.43 57.11 87.08
CA THR A 934 -29.45 57.00 88.13
C THR A 934 -28.86 57.20 89.53
N GLU A 935 -27.88 58.08 89.62
CA GLU A 935 -27.32 58.60 90.87
C GLU A 935 -28.39 59.24 91.77
N THR A 936 -28.00 59.57 93.00
CA THR A 936 -28.83 60.32 93.95
C THR A 936 -28.16 61.60 94.45
N ALA A 937 -26.85 61.75 94.23
CA ALA A 937 -26.05 62.91 94.58
C ALA A 937 -24.68 62.85 93.86
N GLY A 938 -23.95 63.96 93.87
CA GLY A 938 -22.63 64.10 93.25
C GLY A 938 -22.70 64.52 91.78
N THR A 939 -21.53 64.66 91.15
CA THR A 939 -21.36 64.98 89.74
C THR A 939 -20.48 63.92 89.07
N PRO A 940 -20.69 63.64 87.76
CA PRO A 940 -19.77 62.81 86.98
C PRO A 940 -18.37 63.45 86.90
N PRO A 941 -17.35 62.73 86.42
CA PRO A 941 -16.13 63.37 85.94
C PRO A 941 -16.45 64.25 84.71
N THR A 942 -15.51 65.09 84.33
CA THR A 942 -15.56 65.86 83.09
C THR A 942 -14.26 65.60 82.37
N ASP A 943 -14.34 65.11 81.14
CA ASP A 943 -13.22 65.19 80.22
C ASP A 943 -13.29 66.53 79.48
N SER A 944 -12.13 67.04 79.08
CA SER A 944 -11.99 68.32 78.37
C SER A 944 -10.92 68.28 77.29
N ALA A 945 -10.40 67.08 76.98
CA ALA A 945 -9.63 66.85 75.78
C ALA A 945 -10.57 66.56 74.59
N GLU A 946 -10.12 66.97 73.41
CA GLU A 946 -10.68 66.54 72.13
C GLU A 946 -9.74 65.48 71.56
N TYR A 947 -10.30 64.41 70.99
CA TYR A 947 -9.59 63.20 70.62
C TYR A 947 -9.79 62.86 69.14
N GLU A 948 -8.75 62.35 68.49
CA GLU A 948 -8.84 61.88 67.11
C GLU A 948 -9.45 60.47 67.02
N ASN A 949 -10.05 60.12 65.88
CA ASN A 949 -10.61 58.79 65.66
C ASN A 949 -9.50 57.72 65.72
N GLY A 950 -9.66 56.72 66.59
CA GLY A 950 -8.66 55.71 66.90
C GLY A 950 -7.77 56.03 68.12
N GLU A 951 -7.84 57.23 68.70
CA GLU A 951 -7.02 57.62 69.85
C GLU A 951 -7.42 56.85 71.13
N SER A 952 -6.49 56.69 72.07
CA SER A 952 -6.65 55.86 73.27
C SER A 952 -6.96 56.67 74.53
N VAL A 953 -8.25 56.93 74.77
CA VAL A 953 -8.77 57.63 75.95
C VAL A 953 -8.70 56.75 77.20
N MET A 954 -8.25 57.28 78.34
CA MET A 954 -8.35 56.58 79.62
C MET A 954 -9.66 56.90 80.34
N ILE A 955 -10.44 55.86 80.64
CA ILE A 955 -11.76 56.00 81.24
C ILE A 955 -11.67 56.47 82.70
N LEU A 956 -12.19 57.68 82.93
CA LEU A 956 -12.14 58.38 84.21
C LEU A 956 -12.90 57.65 85.34
N ASP A 957 -12.64 58.05 86.59
CA ASP A 957 -13.35 57.50 87.73
C ASP A 957 -14.77 58.08 87.88
N LYS A 958 -15.55 57.54 88.82
CA LYS A 958 -16.93 58.00 89.09
C LYS A 958 -17.03 59.43 89.64
N ASN A 959 -15.91 60.15 89.83
CA ASN A 959 -15.80 61.42 90.55
C ASN A 959 -16.60 61.40 91.87
N THR A 960 -17.43 62.41 92.14
CA THR A 960 -18.21 62.51 93.38
C THR A 960 -19.54 61.73 93.35
N LEU A 961 -19.91 61.05 92.25
CA LEU A 961 -21.20 60.35 92.11
C LEU A 961 -21.49 59.38 93.26
N VAL A 962 -22.72 59.41 93.78
CA VAL A 962 -23.25 58.51 94.81
C VAL A 962 -24.70 58.12 94.51
N LYS A 963 -24.98 56.81 94.49
CA LYS A 963 -26.33 56.23 94.51
C LYS A 963 -26.58 55.57 95.87
N SER A 964 -27.47 56.14 96.68
CA SER A 964 -27.69 55.69 98.07
C SER A 964 -28.11 54.22 98.16
N GLY A 965 -27.40 53.43 99.00
CA GLY A 965 -27.60 51.98 99.13
C GLY A 965 -26.91 51.11 98.06
N TYR A 966 -26.15 51.72 97.15
CA TYR A 966 -25.41 51.05 96.08
C TYR A 966 -23.93 51.51 96.09
N THR A 967 -23.06 50.67 95.55
CA THR A 967 -21.67 51.01 95.21
C THR A 967 -21.57 51.14 93.69
N PHE A 968 -20.75 52.08 93.20
CA PHE A 968 -20.43 52.18 91.78
C PHE A 968 -19.77 50.88 91.31
N LYS A 969 -20.06 50.47 90.07
CA LYS A 969 -19.55 49.23 89.49
C LYS A 969 -18.55 49.53 88.37
N ASN A 970 -18.99 50.28 87.36
CA ASN A 970 -18.25 50.66 86.15
C ASN A 970 -19.11 51.58 85.26
N TRP A 971 -18.55 52.04 84.15
CA TRP A 971 -19.24 52.77 83.09
C TRP A 971 -19.79 51.83 82.01
N ASN A 972 -20.76 52.30 81.23
CA ASN A 972 -21.34 51.58 80.10
C ASN A 972 -21.75 52.55 78.98
N THR A 973 -21.61 52.15 77.72
CA THR A 973 -22.00 53.01 76.57
C THR A 973 -23.52 53.18 76.41
N LEU A 974 -24.36 52.44 77.15
CA LEU A 974 -25.82 52.62 77.16
C LEU A 974 -26.36 52.74 78.59
N ALA A 975 -27.33 53.64 78.78
CA ALA A 975 -27.89 53.96 80.11
C ALA A 975 -28.62 52.79 80.79
N ASP A 976 -29.19 51.86 80.02
CA ASP A 976 -29.81 50.63 80.56
C ASP A 976 -28.78 49.57 81.00
N GLY A 977 -27.51 49.76 80.63
CA GLY A 977 -26.40 48.87 80.94
C GLY A 977 -26.21 47.70 79.98
N SER A 978 -26.88 47.69 78.83
CA SER A 978 -26.76 46.65 77.78
C SER A 978 -25.56 46.84 76.84
N GLY A 979 -24.95 48.02 76.83
CA GLY A 979 -23.81 48.38 75.97
C GLY A 979 -22.45 47.86 76.46
N THR A 980 -21.38 48.40 75.90
CA THR A 980 -20.00 48.00 76.22
C THR A 980 -19.62 48.51 77.62
N VAL A 981 -19.04 47.63 78.44
CA VAL A 981 -18.67 47.91 79.83
C VAL A 981 -17.22 48.39 79.93
N TYR A 982 -17.00 49.57 80.49
CA TYR A 982 -15.66 50.13 80.75
C TYR A 982 -15.45 50.33 82.26
N ASN A 983 -14.43 49.70 82.82
CA ASN A 983 -14.04 49.93 84.21
C ASN A 983 -13.22 51.23 84.33
N GLN A 984 -13.17 51.82 85.53
CA GLN A 984 -12.25 52.93 85.83
C GLN A 984 -10.81 52.55 85.47
N GLY A 985 -10.10 53.40 84.75
CA GLY A 985 -8.72 53.18 84.29
C GLY A 985 -8.59 52.16 83.14
N ALA A 986 -9.69 51.73 82.52
CA ALA A 986 -9.64 51.01 81.25
C ALA A 986 -9.40 51.99 80.08
N THR A 987 -8.87 51.50 78.97
CA THR A 987 -8.72 52.28 77.73
C THR A 987 -9.97 52.13 76.85
N LEU A 988 -10.43 53.24 76.30
CA LEU A 988 -11.39 53.34 75.19
C LEU A 988 -10.61 53.78 73.94
N THR A 989 -10.74 53.02 72.85
CA THR A 989 -10.37 53.52 71.52
C THR A 989 -11.49 54.41 71.04
N MET A 990 -11.19 55.67 70.74
CA MET A 990 -12.17 56.66 70.31
C MET A 990 -12.73 56.30 68.92
N PRO A 991 -14.05 56.33 68.69
CA PRO A 991 -14.65 56.10 67.38
C PRO A 991 -14.78 57.42 66.58
N ASP A 992 -15.46 57.35 65.44
CA ASP A 992 -15.80 58.47 64.55
C ASP A 992 -16.97 59.36 65.04
N HIS A 993 -17.19 59.42 66.36
CA HIS A 993 -18.27 60.17 67.00
C HIS A 993 -18.02 60.37 68.50
N ASP A 994 -18.68 61.37 69.10
CA ASP A 994 -18.67 61.58 70.56
C ASP A 994 -19.20 60.35 71.32
N VAL A 995 -18.61 60.05 72.48
CA VAL A 995 -18.96 58.85 73.27
C VAL A 995 -19.57 59.23 74.63
N ASP A 996 -20.83 58.86 74.82
CA ASP A 996 -21.49 58.93 76.13
C ASP A 996 -21.21 57.68 76.98
N LEU A 997 -20.87 57.89 78.26
CA LEU A 997 -20.62 56.83 79.25
C LEU A 997 -21.49 56.98 80.50
N TYR A 998 -22.31 55.96 80.76
CA TYR A 998 -23.35 55.94 81.79
C TYR A 998 -22.95 55.05 82.98
N ALA A 999 -23.09 55.55 84.21
CA ALA A 999 -22.68 54.83 85.42
C ALA A 999 -23.58 53.62 85.75
N GLN A 1000 -22.96 52.46 86.00
CA GLN A 1000 -23.60 51.26 86.56
C GLN A 1000 -23.38 51.15 88.07
N TRP A 1001 -24.37 50.57 88.76
CA TRP A 1001 -24.45 50.55 90.22
C TRP A 1001 -24.85 49.17 90.77
N LYS A 1002 -24.15 48.68 91.80
CA LYS A 1002 -24.39 47.39 92.47
C LYS A 1002 -24.93 47.61 93.89
N LYS A 1003 -26.03 46.95 94.25
CA LYS A 1003 -26.70 47.11 95.56
C LYS A 1003 -25.88 46.52 96.71
N ASN A 1004 -25.90 47.17 97.87
CA ASN A 1004 -25.13 46.76 99.06
C ASN A 1004 -25.94 45.82 99.99
N SER A 1005 -25.25 44.88 100.65
CA SER A 1005 -25.83 43.90 101.59
C SER A 1005 -25.63 44.34 103.06
N SER A 1006 -26.49 43.89 103.99
CA SER A 1006 -26.66 44.52 105.32
C SER A 1006 -26.43 43.62 106.55
N GLY A 1007 -25.50 44.03 107.44
CA GLY A 1007 -25.25 43.51 108.80
C GLY A 1007 -24.17 42.41 108.90
N GLY A 1008 -23.11 42.48 109.72
CA GLY A 1008 -22.63 43.49 110.68
C GLY A 1008 -22.93 43.14 112.16
N GLY A 1009 -22.06 43.33 113.17
CA GLY A 1009 -20.66 43.84 113.22
C GLY A 1009 -20.22 44.07 114.70
N GLY A 1010 -18.92 44.30 115.01
CA GLY A 1010 -18.49 44.56 116.41
C GLY A 1010 -17.03 44.98 116.70
N ASN A 1011 -16.89 46.07 117.47
CA ASN A 1011 -15.76 46.56 118.33
C ASN A 1011 -14.35 46.91 117.78
N ASN A 1012 -13.97 48.19 117.97
CA ASN A 1012 -12.68 48.79 118.41
C ASN A 1012 -11.34 48.02 118.19
N THR A 1013 -10.23 48.59 117.70
CA THR A 1013 -9.63 49.94 117.94
C THR A 1013 -8.71 50.45 116.80
N THR A 1014 -8.50 51.77 116.69
CA THR A 1014 -7.43 52.43 115.89
C THR A 1014 -6.02 52.20 116.48
N PRO A 1015 -4.92 52.29 115.68
CA PRO A 1015 -4.25 53.58 115.39
C PRO A 1015 -3.74 53.72 113.92
N GLU A 1016 -2.75 54.59 113.68
CA GLU A 1016 -2.58 55.38 112.44
C GLU A 1016 -1.08 55.54 112.00
N ILE A 1017 -0.85 55.85 110.70
CA ILE A 1017 0.37 56.41 110.02
C ILE A 1017 1.81 55.85 110.27
N LYS A 1018 2.55 55.55 109.16
CA LYS A 1018 3.75 56.30 108.69
C LYS A 1018 4.45 55.76 107.41
N GLU A 1019 5.25 56.62 106.77
CA GLU A 1019 6.12 56.40 105.57
C GLU A 1019 7.52 55.82 105.92
N PRO A 1020 8.38 55.43 104.93
CA PRO A 1020 9.36 56.34 104.26
C PRO A 1020 9.53 56.10 102.72
N VAL A 1021 10.24 56.84 101.83
CA VAL A 1021 11.02 58.13 101.77
C VAL A 1021 12.52 58.00 101.34
N LYS A 1022 12.80 58.32 100.04
CA LYS A 1022 14.10 58.73 99.39
C LYS A 1022 15.26 57.68 99.36
N SER A 1023 16.43 57.85 98.69
CA SER A 1023 17.12 59.00 98.04
C SER A 1023 18.08 58.64 96.86
N SER A 1024 18.70 59.67 96.23
CA SER A 1024 19.93 59.62 95.36
C SER A 1024 21.24 59.63 96.23
N PRO A 1025 22.53 59.84 95.79
CA PRO A 1025 23.07 60.53 94.57
C PRO A 1025 24.40 60.03 93.87
N ALA A 1026 24.65 60.58 92.67
CA ALA A 1026 25.87 61.08 91.96
C ALA A 1026 27.36 60.58 92.14
N GLU A 1027 28.11 60.64 91.02
CA GLU A 1027 29.39 61.40 90.77
C GLU A 1027 30.71 60.68 90.29
N SER A 1028 31.40 61.30 89.30
CA SER A 1028 32.86 61.25 88.93
C SER A 1028 33.55 60.00 88.30
N GLY A 1029 34.78 60.19 87.76
CA GLY A 1029 35.65 59.17 87.10
C GLY A 1029 37.08 59.66 86.75
N THR A 1030 38.01 58.78 86.30
CA THR A 1030 39.37 59.11 85.74
C THR A 1030 40.13 57.86 85.14
N MET A 1031 41.42 57.96 84.77
CA MET A 1031 42.17 57.11 83.78
C MET A 1031 43.28 56.15 84.33
N GLN A 1032 43.71 55.15 83.51
CA GLN A 1032 45.12 54.83 83.05
C GLN A 1032 45.45 53.31 82.85
N GLY A 1033 46.27 52.93 81.84
CA GLY A 1033 46.56 51.55 81.33
C GLY A 1033 47.68 50.74 82.05
N PRO A 1034 48.55 49.89 81.40
CA PRO A 1034 48.74 49.56 79.95
C PRO A 1034 49.03 48.05 79.55
N GLU A 1035 49.14 47.74 78.22
CA GLU A 1035 50.12 46.83 77.48
C GLU A 1035 50.34 45.33 77.91
N PRO A 1036 50.78 44.33 77.06
CA PRO A 1036 51.23 44.27 75.63
C PRO A 1036 50.50 43.24 74.68
N GLU A 1037 51.12 42.97 73.52
CA GLU A 1037 50.74 42.23 72.29
C GLU A 1037 50.86 40.67 72.33
N GLU A 1038 50.17 39.94 71.42
CA GLU A 1038 50.76 39.16 70.29
C GLU A 1038 49.69 38.49 69.38
N GLU A 1039 50.10 38.03 68.19
CA GLU A 1039 49.35 37.45 67.04
C GLU A 1039 49.39 35.88 67.02
N PRO A 1040 48.88 35.10 66.02
CA PRO A 1040 48.06 35.39 64.82
C PRO A 1040 46.85 34.42 64.54
N GLU A 1041 46.27 34.55 63.34
CA GLU A 1041 45.24 33.77 62.60
C GLU A 1041 45.63 32.31 62.19
N PRO A 1042 44.84 31.45 61.45
CA PRO A 1042 43.75 31.76 60.48
C PRO A 1042 42.51 30.80 60.34
N GLU A 1043 41.55 31.24 59.48
CA GLU A 1043 40.58 30.51 58.60
C GLU A 1043 39.61 29.42 59.12
N PRO A 1044 38.39 29.36 58.54
CA PRO A 1044 37.93 28.11 57.90
C PRO A 1044 37.06 28.28 56.62
N TYR A 1045 36.81 27.15 55.94
CA TYR A 1045 36.09 26.99 54.67
C TYR A 1045 34.67 26.37 54.80
N MET A 1046 34.02 26.10 53.67
CA MET A 1046 32.64 25.60 53.45
C MET A 1046 32.33 24.23 54.14
N GLU A 1047 31.10 23.70 54.24
CA GLU A 1047 29.89 23.82 53.38
C GLU A 1047 28.60 23.31 54.09
N SER A 1048 27.45 23.33 53.37
CA SER A 1048 26.25 22.44 53.44
C SER A 1048 24.89 23.05 53.83
N ALA A 1049 23.83 22.49 53.23
CA ALA A 1049 22.40 22.85 53.29
C ALA A 1049 21.57 21.53 53.57
N PRO A 1050 20.21 21.42 53.55
CA PRO A 1050 19.21 22.31 52.89
C PRO A 1050 17.80 22.48 53.55
N ALA A 1051 16.96 23.28 52.86
CA ALA A 1051 15.49 23.21 52.73
C ALA A 1051 14.53 23.66 53.87
N GLY A 1052 13.62 24.61 53.55
CA GLY A 1052 12.45 24.99 54.37
C GLY A 1052 11.72 26.27 53.89
N TYR A 1053 10.60 26.11 53.17
CA TYR A 1053 9.75 27.17 52.55
C TYR A 1053 9.35 28.38 53.46
N GLY A 1054 9.31 29.62 52.93
CA GLY A 1054 9.02 30.82 53.78
C GLY A 1054 8.54 32.19 53.21
N ALA A 1055 8.36 32.40 51.89
CA ALA A 1055 7.65 33.54 51.25
C ALA A 1055 8.18 35.03 51.29
N TRP A 1056 8.37 35.60 50.07
CA TRP A 1056 8.15 36.98 49.52
C TRP A 1056 8.23 38.23 50.45
N ALA A 1057 9.09 39.25 50.21
CA ALA A 1057 9.27 40.19 49.06
C ALA A 1057 8.29 41.40 49.06
N TYR A 1058 8.67 42.65 48.76
CA TYR A 1058 9.47 43.15 47.62
C TYR A 1058 10.30 44.41 47.93
N PRO A 1059 11.36 44.71 47.13
CA PRO A 1059 11.19 45.65 46.01
C PRO A 1059 11.69 45.13 44.64
N LEU A 1060 10.82 45.09 43.62
CA LEU A 1060 11.19 44.79 42.21
C LEU A 1060 10.45 45.63 41.15
N LEU A 1061 9.58 46.56 41.56
CA LEU A 1061 8.63 47.22 40.65
C LEU A 1061 9.32 48.06 39.56
N LEU A 1062 10.42 48.74 39.91
CA LEU A 1062 11.13 49.64 38.99
C LEU A 1062 11.81 48.90 37.83
N LEU A 1063 12.46 47.76 38.10
CA LEU A 1063 13.10 46.95 37.06
C LEU A 1063 12.08 46.35 36.09
N PHE A 1064 10.92 45.93 36.61
CA PHE A 1064 9.85 45.33 35.81
C PHE A 1064 9.22 46.35 34.83
N LEU A 1065 9.07 47.61 35.24
CA LEU A 1065 8.60 48.69 34.37
C LEU A 1065 9.59 49.00 33.24
N ILE A 1066 10.90 48.99 33.51
CA ILE A 1066 11.94 49.20 32.48
C ILE A 1066 11.92 48.06 31.45
N VAL A 1067 11.81 46.79 31.89
CA VAL A 1067 11.69 45.64 30.99
C VAL A 1067 10.40 45.70 30.16
N ILE A 1068 9.28 46.13 30.73
CA ILE A 1068 8.02 46.35 30.00
C ILE A 1068 8.17 47.47 28.97
N ALA A 1069 8.80 48.60 29.30
CA ALA A 1069 9.04 49.70 28.37
C ALA A 1069 9.91 49.26 27.18
N VAL A 1070 11.00 48.54 27.43
CA VAL A 1070 11.90 47.98 26.41
C VAL A 1070 11.17 46.95 25.54
N TYR A 1071 10.35 46.07 26.13
CA TYR A 1071 9.53 45.11 25.39
C TYR A 1071 8.47 45.79 24.51
N LEU A 1072 7.77 46.80 25.01
CA LEU A 1072 6.79 47.59 24.26
C LEU A 1072 7.46 48.38 23.13
N TYR A 1073 8.63 48.97 23.36
CA TYR A 1073 9.42 49.66 22.32
C TYR A 1073 9.85 48.70 21.20
N MET A 1074 10.36 47.51 21.54
CA MET A 1074 10.66 46.47 20.54
C MET A 1074 9.41 46.00 19.78
N ARG A 1075 8.26 45.87 20.46
CA ARG A 1075 6.98 45.47 19.85
C ARG A 1075 6.41 46.55 18.93
N TYR A 1076 6.62 47.83 19.26
CA TYR A 1076 6.30 48.98 18.41
C TYR A 1076 7.20 49.01 17.16
N ARG A 1077 8.52 48.85 17.32
CA ARG A 1077 9.48 48.84 16.20
C ARG A 1077 9.19 47.69 15.21
N LYS A 1078 8.87 46.48 15.71
CA LYS A 1078 8.42 45.35 14.87
C LYS A 1078 7.07 45.59 14.16
N ARG A 1079 6.14 46.36 14.73
CA ARG A 1079 4.87 46.73 14.06
C ARG A 1079 5.05 47.84 13.01
N LYS A 1080 5.96 48.79 13.22
CA LYS A 1080 6.25 49.84 12.22
C LYS A 1080 6.95 49.27 10.99
N ALA A 1081 7.89 48.33 11.16
CA ALA A 1081 8.52 47.61 10.05
C ALA A 1081 7.51 46.80 9.18
N ALA A 1082 6.41 46.32 9.76
CA ALA A 1082 5.39 45.54 9.05
C ALA A 1082 4.33 46.39 8.32
N SER A 1083 4.42 47.72 8.33
CA SER A 1083 3.43 48.64 7.73
C SER A 1083 3.98 49.55 6.63
N GLN A 1084 5.27 49.49 6.31
CA GLN A 1084 5.89 50.19 5.16
C GLN A 1084 6.26 49.24 4.01
N ALA A 1085 5.58 48.10 3.92
CA ALA A 1085 5.69 47.14 2.81
C ALA A 1085 4.36 47.01 2.03
N LYS A 1086 3.58 48.11 1.92
CA LYS A 1086 2.34 48.13 1.11
C LYS A 1086 1.83 49.52 0.66
N VAL A 1087 2.74 50.42 0.28
CA VAL A 1087 2.53 51.49 -0.72
C VAL A 1087 3.76 51.49 -1.62
#